data_AF-A0A8B9V2N5-F1
#
_entry.id   AF-A0A8B9V2N5-F1
#
_cell.length_a   1.000
_cell.length_b   1.000
_cell.length_c   1.000
_cell.angle_alpha   90.00
_cell.angle_beta   90.00
_cell.angle_gamma   90.00
#
_symmetry.space_group_name_H-M   'P 1'
#
loop_
_entity.id
_entity.type
_entity.pdbx_description
1 polymer ?
#
loop_
_entity_poly.entity_id
_entity_poly.type
_entity_poly.pdbx_seq_one_letter_code
_entity_poly.pdbx_strand_id
1 'polypeptide(L)'
;RNVEDVDISDLETAIERAELGLRVSKMEQIQKTLQSLRFLSIIHLGTYVCHPASSLSDDHKTVKSHTASNLWVLPASHHMDSTLPLLDEDIKKGILSLTEQRLIPPAAKITLQTPPVVSKAAPLHEFHRHSSMVSARKPKPVWTYPAQQLKSELQTPSQTQDPSFDCDVDVCHGTIDQKAPGFLAFKQHYCLSWGSIIFFLEHLEKLLKDYAVPLATISCKKLVEVASDFVLNENPTKGDILSVIKNRSTVEKILNRPGQRYKGQGGTEMAAIKIQATWRCYWARKAYVRFRQQQWASGVIAISWLLHNHMARVKKTLKESRQRHLENFYIRAKHLAANWNRIRTSRRTIIHIPSLGYSQCIREHIPDFALQQNLQMGRLCDILDANVDVIYICPLHLSEELLQYYNKLLGLQAAVRSGNPEDMGDLQDRFKILTPEAINSFPKHHMCLATQLKYSPKTIKRIKILIQSRDAYIIGGVPHKDDLAVADMLNVPILGSVPEVAHLYSTKSGSKRIFASACVPTPPGESDIYNNEQMISILSQLIIDNMEVRRWLFKVNDESGGNGTAYCDIILHLKCYPWVLKERQKHSAEIWSKKWAHEPALVKISQELPGLLAQHVQPVNEKRFPTWEKFLQTFLSQGGVIEAFPLSENVTNLTVDMLIEPTGEITIVSSGDQLHADGPLRSSGTTIPQCSVDPAVLNSLCLKIGETCKSKGVLGYFSVDFVTFIHPQTMEQQVWATDLDLCYSDQLALTQLMLYVTDGNLDCRSSLFEVPLGSKKMKSQCTHNRCAVASSQLRHSGLSLIYYNVLLQMCKAHGVGFDLQEKQGTIFILYDDQKRHRLGMITIGEDLQGVLMTFARNLFIIHQEISAPNMQGETNFKVRWGILLLNSMTFLYKKKKFLRSCL
;
A
#
# COMPACT_ATOMS: atom_id res chain seq x y z
N ARG A 1 29.95 -17.64 34.74
CA ARG A 1 30.73 -16.39 34.76
C ARG A 1 31.66 -16.43 33.54
N ASN A 2 31.57 -15.39 32.71
CA ASN A 2 32.30 -15.10 31.47
C ASN A 2 31.91 -15.89 30.22
N VAL A 3 30.77 -15.50 29.63
CA VAL A 3 30.65 -15.12 28.20
C VAL A 3 29.50 -14.10 28.16
N GLU A 4 29.83 -12.82 28.34
CA GLU A 4 28.96 -11.66 28.07
C GLU A 4 29.62 -10.82 26.96
N ASP A 5 28.78 -10.04 26.30
CA ASP A 5 29.08 -9.01 25.28
C ASP A 5 29.17 -9.50 23.83
N VAL A 6 28.00 -9.63 23.20
CA VAL A 6 27.86 -9.39 21.76
C VAL A 6 27.92 -7.86 21.57
N ASP A 7 29.00 -7.40 20.95
CA ASP A 7 29.29 -5.98 20.76
C ASP A 7 28.25 -5.33 19.82
N ILE A 8 27.47 -4.41 20.38
CA ILE A 8 26.39 -3.69 19.69
C ILE A 8 26.96 -2.82 18.55
N SER A 9 28.25 -2.49 18.58
CA SER A 9 28.93 -1.74 17.53
C SER A 9 28.93 -2.47 16.18
N ASP A 10 28.96 -3.80 16.16
CA ASP A 10 28.99 -4.57 14.91
C ASP A 10 27.63 -4.58 14.20
N LEU A 11 26.53 -4.50 14.96
CA LEU A 11 25.18 -4.39 14.41
C LEU A 11 24.89 -2.99 13.85
N GLU A 12 25.36 -1.94 14.54
CA GLU A 12 25.28 -0.56 14.05
C GLU A 12 26.13 -0.37 12.80
N THR A 13 27.32 -0.97 12.75
CA THR A 13 28.20 -0.94 11.57
C THR A 13 27.59 -1.70 10.37
N ALA A 14 26.86 -2.81 10.62
CA ALA A 14 26.15 -3.54 9.57
C ALA A 14 24.95 -2.76 9.02
N ILE A 15 24.20 -2.06 9.89
CA ILE A 15 23.09 -1.18 9.50
C ILE A 15 23.61 0.04 8.74
N GLU A 16 24.72 0.64 9.17
CA GLU A 16 25.36 1.74 8.44
C GLU A 16 25.88 1.31 7.07
N ARG A 17 26.45 0.09 6.94
CA ARG A 17 26.88 -0.47 5.64
C ARG A 17 25.68 -0.78 4.73
N ALA A 18 24.56 -1.25 5.27
CA ALA A 18 23.33 -1.47 4.51
C ALA A 18 22.67 -0.14 4.09
N GLU A 19 22.67 0.87 4.96
CA GLU A 19 22.22 2.22 4.63
C GLU A 19 23.14 2.93 3.63
N LEU A 20 24.45 2.73 3.72
CA LEU A 20 25.42 3.21 2.72
C LEU A 20 25.20 2.51 1.37
N GLY A 21 24.96 1.20 1.34
CA GLY A 21 24.61 0.45 0.13
C GLY A 21 23.31 0.95 -0.51
N LEU A 22 22.29 1.24 0.29
CA LEU A 22 21.02 1.85 -0.15
C LEU A 22 21.18 3.31 -0.61
N ARG A 23 22.08 4.08 0.00
CA ARG A 23 22.42 5.46 -0.41
C ARG A 23 23.20 5.48 -1.71
N VAL A 24 24.12 4.53 -1.93
CA VAL A 24 24.87 4.38 -3.19
C VAL A 24 23.93 3.93 -4.31
N SER A 25 23.05 2.96 -4.06
CA SER A 25 22.02 2.53 -5.02
C SER A 25 21.06 3.67 -5.40
N LYS A 26 20.60 4.48 -4.44
CA LYS A 26 19.78 5.67 -4.71
C LYS A 26 20.54 6.79 -5.42
N MET A 27 21.81 7.01 -5.09
CA MET A 27 22.69 7.95 -5.80
C MET A 27 22.90 7.51 -7.24
N GLU A 28 23.16 6.23 -7.50
CA GLU A 28 23.25 5.66 -8.85
C GLU A 28 21.93 5.77 -9.61
N GLN A 29 20.80 5.63 -8.93
CA GLN A 29 19.48 5.76 -9.54
C GLN A 29 19.16 7.22 -9.88
N ILE A 30 19.51 8.17 -9.00
CA ILE A 30 19.45 9.62 -9.25
C ILE A 30 20.41 10.01 -10.38
N GLN A 31 21.60 9.41 -10.43
CA GLN A 31 22.60 9.65 -11.48
C GLN A 31 22.18 9.05 -12.82
N LYS A 32 21.48 7.90 -12.83
CA LYS A 32 20.78 7.33 -14.00
C LYS A 32 19.60 8.18 -14.45
N THR A 33 18.84 8.78 -13.52
CA THR A 33 17.75 9.74 -13.85
C THR A 33 18.31 11.05 -14.39
N LEU A 34 19.46 11.51 -13.89
CA LEU A 34 20.17 12.68 -14.42
C LEU A 34 20.85 12.38 -15.77
N GLN A 35 21.30 11.15 -16.01
CA GLN A 35 21.81 10.69 -17.32
C GLN A 35 20.70 10.52 -18.35
N SER A 36 19.50 10.04 -17.97
CA SER A 36 18.35 9.98 -18.88
C SER A 36 17.82 11.38 -19.22
N LEU A 37 17.87 12.34 -18.27
CA LEU A 37 17.62 13.76 -18.54
C LEU A 37 18.68 14.41 -19.44
N ARG A 38 19.94 13.97 -19.39
CA ARG A 38 20.99 14.38 -20.35
C ARG A 38 20.77 13.77 -21.74
N PHE A 39 20.32 12.53 -21.86
CA PHE A 39 20.03 11.89 -23.15
C PHE A 39 18.87 12.59 -23.90
N LEU A 40 17.84 13.05 -23.19
CA LEU A 40 16.74 13.84 -23.76
C LEU A 40 17.15 15.24 -24.25
N SER A 41 18.23 15.81 -23.70
CA SER A 41 18.77 17.11 -24.16
C SER A 41 19.59 17.02 -25.45
N ILE A 42 20.05 15.81 -25.84
CA ILE A 42 20.84 15.58 -27.06
C ILE A 42 19.94 15.28 -28.27
N ILE A 43 18.75 14.71 -28.07
CA ILE A 43 17.82 14.35 -29.17
C ILE A 43 17.17 15.59 -29.81
N HIS A 44 17.17 16.76 -29.16
CA HIS A 44 16.55 17.98 -29.70
C HIS A 44 17.50 18.93 -30.47
N LEU A 45 18.76 18.52 -30.72
CA LEU A 45 19.77 19.36 -31.34
C LEU A 45 20.24 18.92 -32.74
N GLY A 46 19.61 17.94 -33.37
CA GLY A 46 20.01 17.48 -34.71
C GLY A 46 18.83 17.14 -35.61
N THR A 47 18.35 18.12 -36.40
CA THR A 47 17.79 17.92 -37.75
C THR A 47 17.49 19.28 -38.39
N TYR A 48 18.48 19.87 -39.06
CA TYR A 48 18.29 20.77 -40.20
C TYR A 48 19.48 20.59 -41.15
N VAL A 49 19.44 19.55 -41.98
CA VAL A 49 20.24 19.42 -43.20
C VAL A 49 19.32 18.82 -44.27
N CYS A 50 19.32 19.43 -45.46
CA CYS A 50 18.41 19.18 -46.57
C CYS A 50 18.83 18.00 -47.49
N HIS A 51 17.79 17.41 -48.10
CA HIS A 51 17.68 16.66 -49.39
C HIS A 51 17.98 15.14 -49.47
N PRO A 52 17.34 14.38 -50.41
CA PRO A 52 16.06 14.56 -51.13
C PRO A 52 15.10 13.33 -51.17
N ALA A 53 13.81 13.66 -51.42
CA ALA A 53 12.69 12.95 -52.05
C ALA A 53 12.66 11.41 -52.26
N SER A 54 11.57 10.78 -51.77
CA SER A 54 10.73 9.87 -52.57
C SER A 54 9.31 9.72 -51.98
N SER A 55 8.36 10.41 -52.64
CA SER A 55 6.97 10.07 -53.02
C SER A 55 5.95 9.40 -52.07
N LEU A 56 4.70 9.90 -52.21
CA LEU A 56 3.36 9.37 -51.89
C LEU A 56 2.81 9.70 -50.49
N SER A 57 1.57 10.14 -50.31
CA SER A 57 0.53 10.72 -51.18
C SER A 57 -0.56 11.31 -50.27
N ASP A 58 -1.14 12.39 -50.76
CA ASP A 58 -2.49 12.91 -50.54
C ASP A 58 -2.94 13.62 -49.23
N ASP A 59 -3.44 14.82 -49.54
CA ASP A 59 -4.62 15.52 -49.05
C ASP A 59 -4.57 16.48 -47.85
N HIS A 60 -4.51 17.75 -48.26
CA HIS A 60 -4.82 18.97 -47.52
C HIS A 60 -6.26 19.03 -46.99
N LYS A 61 -6.40 19.45 -45.73
CA LYS A 61 -7.49 20.35 -45.31
C LYS A 61 -6.99 21.40 -44.32
N THR A 62 -7.25 22.65 -44.67
CA THR A 62 -6.94 23.89 -43.96
C THR A 62 -7.72 23.99 -42.64
N VAL A 63 -7.05 24.25 -41.51
CA VAL A 63 -7.71 24.77 -40.28
C VAL A 63 -6.95 25.99 -39.76
N LYS A 64 -7.76 27.00 -39.44
CA LYS A 64 -7.42 28.36 -38.99
C LYS A 64 -6.52 28.36 -37.75
N SER A 65 -5.71 29.41 -37.66
CA SER A 65 -4.90 29.78 -36.49
C SER A 65 -5.75 29.83 -35.21
N HIS A 66 -5.42 28.98 -34.23
CA HIS A 66 -5.88 29.15 -32.86
C HIS A 66 -4.89 30.03 -32.08
N THR A 67 -5.43 31.12 -31.55
CA THR A 67 -4.87 31.97 -30.51
C THR A 67 -4.30 31.09 -29.38
N ALA A 68 -3.07 31.39 -28.96
CA ALA A 68 -2.37 30.64 -27.92
C ALA A 68 -3.20 30.53 -26.63
N SER A 69 -3.44 29.30 -26.17
CA SER A 69 -3.95 29.03 -24.84
C SER A 69 -2.89 29.42 -23.79
N ASN A 70 -3.38 29.84 -22.61
CA ASN A 70 -2.56 30.32 -21.49
C ASN A 70 -1.34 29.43 -21.19
N LEU A 71 -0.15 30.03 -21.22
CA LEU A 71 1.18 29.45 -20.92
C LEU A 71 1.39 28.99 -19.45
N TRP A 72 0.31 28.82 -18.68
CA TRP A 72 0.33 28.46 -17.26
C TRP A 72 -0.20 27.03 -16.98
N VAL A 73 -0.59 26.25 -17.99
CA VAL A 73 -1.12 24.89 -17.81
C VAL A 73 -0.35 23.89 -18.69
N LEU A 74 0.02 22.74 -18.11
CA LEU A 74 0.74 21.65 -18.78
C LEU A 74 -0.16 20.87 -19.77
N PRO A 75 0.41 20.19 -20.78
CA PRO A 75 -0.32 19.20 -21.59
C PRO A 75 -0.68 17.96 -20.77
N ALA A 76 -1.84 17.35 -21.07
CA ALA A 76 -2.42 16.21 -20.36
C ALA A 76 -1.54 14.94 -20.30
N SER A 77 -0.47 14.86 -21.09
CA SER A 77 0.44 13.70 -21.17
C SER A 77 1.41 13.54 -20.00
N HIS A 78 1.33 14.39 -18.96
CA HIS A 78 2.31 14.43 -17.86
C HIS A 78 1.70 14.33 -16.44
N HIS A 79 0.47 13.87 -16.29
CA HIS A 79 -0.07 13.50 -14.97
C HIS A 79 0.52 12.13 -14.55
N MET A 80 1.45 12.14 -13.59
CA MET A 80 1.85 10.95 -12.85
C MET A 80 1.02 10.89 -11.56
N ASP A 81 0.35 9.75 -11.33
CA ASP A 81 -0.46 9.51 -10.15
C ASP A 81 0.36 9.69 -8.86
N SER A 82 0.01 10.73 -8.09
CA SER A 82 0.47 10.93 -6.72
C SER A 82 -0.70 10.78 -5.76
N THR A 83 -0.51 10.03 -4.66
CA THR A 83 -1.55 9.58 -3.73
C THR A 83 -2.01 10.64 -2.70
N LEU A 84 -2.17 11.89 -3.11
CA LEU A 84 -2.92 12.91 -2.36
C LEU A 84 -3.83 13.63 -3.35
N PRO A 85 -5.14 13.79 -3.08
CA PRO A 85 -6.05 14.40 -4.02
C PRO A 85 -5.81 15.91 -4.03
N LEU A 86 -4.92 16.37 -4.91
CA LEU A 86 -4.89 17.78 -5.31
C LEU A 86 -6.08 17.98 -6.26
N LEU A 87 -7.02 18.84 -5.89
CA LEU A 87 -8.12 19.22 -6.79
C LEU A 87 -7.54 20.02 -7.97
N ASP A 88 -8.15 19.93 -9.14
CA ASP A 88 -7.71 20.67 -10.34
C ASP A 88 -7.69 22.20 -10.14
N GLU A 89 -8.45 22.71 -9.17
CA GLU A 89 -8.37 24.12 -8.76
C GLU A 89 -7.05 24.47 -8.03
N ASP A 90 -6.45 23.53 -7.32
CA ASP A 90 -5.21 23.73 -6.55
C ASP A 90 -3.96 23.79 -7.45
N ILE A 91 -3.98 23.00 -8.52
CA ILE A 91 -2.93 22.99 -9.55
C ILE A 91 -2.86 24.36 -10.26
N LYS A 92 -4.01 25.04 -10.40
CA LYS A 92 -4.09 26.39 -10.99
C LYS A 92 -3.63 27.51 -10.05
N LYS A 93 -3.68 27.31 -8.73
CA LYS A 93 -3.33 28.32 -7.71
C LYS A 93 -1.88 28.25 -7.21
N GLY A 94 -1.17 27.15 -7.45
CA GLY A 94 0.25 27.00 -7.10
C GLY A 94 0.53 27.05 -5.59
N ILE A 95 1.79 27.37 -5.23
CA ILE A 95 2.35 27.29 -3.85
C ILE A 95 1.53 28.08 -2.80
N LEU A 96 0.76 29.09 -3.23
CA LEU A 96 -0.12 29.87 -2.35
C LEU A 96 -1.22 29.01 -1.69
N SER A 97 -1.80 28.04 -2.41
CA SER A 97 -2.81 27.11 -1.86
C SER A 97 -2.24 26.27 -0.70
N LEU A 98 -0.98 25.86 -0.79
CA LEU A 98 -0.29 25.07 0.25
C LEU A 98 0.03 25.88 1.51
N THR A 99 0.10 27.21 1.40
CA THR A 99 0.36 28.14 2.51
C THR A 99 -0.94 28.48 3.25
N GLU A 100 -2.04 28.66 2.53
CA GLU A 100 -3.38 28.92 3.08
C GLU A 100 -3.92 27.73 3.90
N GLN A 101 -3.57 26.49 3.51
CA GLN A 101 -3.93 25.28 4.25
C GLN A 101 -3.01 24.95 5.43
N ARG A 102 -2.03 25.80 5.75
CA ARG A 102 -1.01 25.60 6.82
C ARG A 102 -0.16 24.32 6.68
N LEU A 103 -0.10 23.73 5.48
CA LEU A 103 0.80 22.61 5.16
C LEU A 103 2.27 23.06 5.01
N ILE A 104 2.48 24.37 4.86
CA ILE A 104 3.76 25.06 4.96
C ILE A 104 3.62 26.10 6.09
N PRO A 105 4.56 26.17 7.06
CA PRO A 105 4.54 27.23 8.07
C PRO A 105 4.59 28.61 7.38
N PRO A 106 3.82 29.63 7.82
CA PRO A 106 3.96 30.97 7.29
C PRO A 106 5.41 31.39 7.50
N ALA A 107 6.12 31.60 6.39
CA ALA A 107 7.57 31.70 6.37
C ALA A 107 8.07 32.70 7.42
N ALA A 108 9.03 32.26 8.24
CA ALA A 108 9.98 33.14 8.89
C ALA A 108 10.42 34.19 7.85
N LYS A 109 10.42 35.47 8.23
CA LYS A 109 10.79 36.62 7.39
C LYS A 109 12.09 36.35 6.62
N ILE A 110 11.99 35.73 5.45
CA ILE A 110 13.01 35.78 4.42
C ILE A 110 12.72 37.10 3.73
N THR A 111 13.44 38.14 4.15
CA THR A 111 13.59 39.37 3.37
C THR A 111 14.09 38.97 1.99
N LEU A 112 13.16 38.80 1.05
CA LEU A 112 13.45 38.86 -0.37
C LEU A 112 13.96 40.28 -0.60
N GLN A 113 15.28 40.44 -0.70
CA GLN A 113 15.84 41.66 -1.28
C GLN A 113 15.13 41.88 -2.62
N THR A 114 14.69 43.10 -2.84
CA THR A 114 14.18 43.55 -4.13
C THR A 114 15.13 43.09 -5.23
N PRO A 115 14.59 42.64 -6.38
CA PRO A 115 15.41 42.09 -7.46
C PRO A 115 16.51 43.10 -7.83
N PRO A 116 17.77 42.68 -8.07
CA PRO A 116 18.88 43.59 -8.32
C PRO A 116 18.79 44.31 -9.68
N VAL A 117 17.71 44.08 -10.43
CA VAL A 117 17.50 44.66 -11.75
C VAL A 117 16.47 45.78 -11.64
N VAL A 118 16.95 46.96 -11.28
CA VAL A 118 16.27 48.21 -11.57
C VAL A 118 16.53 48.52 -13.04
N SER A 119 15.50 48.69 -13.87
CA SER A 119 15.67 49.10 -15.26
C SER A 119 16.19 50.55 -15.30
N LYS A 120 17.50 50.72 -15.50
CA LYS A 120 18.07 52.00 -15.92
C LYS A 120 18.19 52.00 -17.45
N ALA A 121 17.73 53.07 -18.08
CA ALA A 121 18.08 53.35 -19.47
C ALA A 121 19.61 53.48 -19.57
N ALA A 122 20.23 52.78 -20.51
CA ALA A 122 21.67 52.86 -20.72
C ALA A 122 22.03 54.23 -21.30
N PRO A 123 23.04 54.95 -20.76
CA PRO A 123 23.54 56.15 -21.41
C PRO A 123 24.25 55.77 -22.71
N LEU A 124 24.05 56.55 -23.76
CA LEU A 124 24.82 56.45 -24.99
C LEU A 124 26.24 56.96 -24.73
N HIS A 125 27.26 56.16 -25.06
CA HIS A 125 28.64 56.64 -25.10
C HIS A 125 28.79 57.65 -26.25
N GLU A 126 29.26 58.86 -25.93
CA GLU A 126 29.91 59.72 -26.90
C GLU A 126 31.25 59.11 -27.29
N PHE A 127 31.54 59.05 -28.60
CA PHE A 127 32.88 58.73 -29.08
C PHE A 127 33.51 59.92 -29.79
N HIS A 128 34.56 60.42 -29.13
CA HIS A 128 35.54 61.38 -29.59
C HIS A 128 36.29 60.87 -30.82
N ARG A 129 36.51 61.77 -31.79
CA ARG A 129 37.45 61.58 -32.91
C ARG A 129 38.87 61.60 -32.37
N HIS A 130 39.64 60.53 -32.56
CA HIS A 130 41.09 60.56 -32.47
C HIS A 130 41.74 60.09 -33.77
N SER A 131 42.81 60.83 -34.11
CA SER A 131 43.55 60.83 -35.36
C SER A 131 44.45 59.61 -35.56
N SER A 132 44.60 59.23 -36.82
CA SER A 132 45.77 58.64 -37.50
C SER A 132 46.86 57.94 -36.68
N MET A 133 47.18 56.70 -37.04
CA MET A 133 48.49 56.38 -37.60
C MET A 133 48.45 55.10 -38.46
N VAL A 134 49.29 55.15 -39.49
CA VAL A 134 49.37 54.32 -40.69
C VAL A 134 50.07 52.99 -40.42
N SER A 135 49.64 51.90 -41.07
CA SER A 135 50.58 50.92 -41.64
C SER A 135 49.97 50.23 -42.86
N ALA A 136 50.75 50.24 -43.94
CA ALA A 136 50.32 50.03 -45.32
C ALA A 136 50.42 48.57 -45.79
N ARG A 137 49.54 48.17 -46.71
CA ARG A 137 49.88 47.26 -47.83
C ARG A 137 48.85 47.29 -48.98
N LYS A 138 49.28 47.97 -50.05
CA LYS A 138 49.02 47.91 -51.53
C LYS A 138 47.58 47.82 -52.12
N PRO A 139 47.31 48.59 -53.21
CA PRO A 139 46.00 48.64 -53.90
C PRO A 139 45.94 47.87 -55.23
N LYS A 140 44.69 47.70 -55.74
CA LYS A 140 44.18 47.63 -57.14
C LYS A 140 43.28 46.40 -57.41
N PRO A 141 42.38 46.41 -58.43
CA PRO A 141 41.96 47.49 -59.33
C PRO A 141 40.43 47.74 -59.40
N VAL A 142 40.12 48.88 -60.03
CA VAL A 142 38.81 49.43 -60.39
C VAL A 142 38.15 48.62 -61.52
N TRP A 143 36.82 48.50 -61.44
CA TRP A 143 35.93 47.90 -62.42
C TRP A 143 35.63 48.85 -63.60
N THR A 144 35.64 48.31 -64.82
CA THR A 144 35.04 48.90 -66.03
C THR A 144 33.69 48.24 -66.31
N TYR A 145 32.65 49.04 -66.52
CA TYR A 145 31.36 48.62 -67.10
C TYR A 145 31.27 49.10 -68.55
N PRO A 146 30.71 48.31 -69.50
CA PRO A 146 30.40 48.79 -70.84
C PRO A 146 29.05 49.52 -70.89
N ALA A 147 29.03 50.59 -71.67
CA ALA A 147 27.87 51.40 -72.00
C ALA A 147 26.92 50.68 -72.98
N GLN A 148 25.61 50.84 -72.78
CA GLN A 148 24.61 50.73 -73.84
C GLN A 148 23.85 52.05 -73.93
N GLN A 149 23.98 52.69 -75.10
CA GLN A 149 23.37 53.96 -75.47
C GLN A 149 21.88 53.79 -75.77
N LEU A 150 21.09 54.68 -75.19
CA LEU A 150 19.70 54.96 -75.52
C LEU A 150 19.65 55.80 -76.81
N LYS A 151 18.81 55.44 -77.77
CA LYS A 151 18.38 56.35 -78.86
C LYS A 151 17.16 57.13 -78.40
N SER A 152 17.22 58.44 -78.63
CA SER A 152 16.13 59.41 -78.57
C SER A 152 15.22 59.30 -79.79
N GLU A 153 13.91 59.40 -79.60
CA GLU A 153 12.97 59.90 -80.61
C GLU A 153 12.27 61.14 -80.07
N LEU A 154 12.30 62.20 -80.89
CA LEU A 154 11.76 63.53 -80.68
C LEU A 154 10.76 63.74 -81.82
N GLN A 155 9.46 63.88 -81.52
CA GLN A 155 8.49 64.50 -82.42
C GLN A 155 7.42 65.26 -81.62
N THR A 156 7.52 66.58 -81.65
CA THR A 156 6.43 67.58 -81.60
C THR A 156 5.89 67.79 -83.03
N PRO A 157 4.85 68.61 -83.32
CA PRO A 157 3.78 69.21 -82.49
C PRO A 157 2.37 69.20 -83.16
N SER A 158 1.30 69.59 -82.45
CA SER A 158 0.39 70.67 -82.90
C SER A 158 -0.82 70.92 -81.96
N GLN A 159 -0.90 72.20 -81.56
CA GLN A 159 -2.05 73.11 -81.42
C GLN A 159 -3.37 72.73 -80.69
N THR A 160 -3.62 73.60 -79.69
CA THR A 160 -4.88 74.21 -79.20
C THR A 160 -5.86 73.36 -78.40
N GLN A 161 -5.80 73.53 -77.06
CA GLN A 161 -6.92 73.92 -76.18
C GLN A 161 -6.38 74.19 -74.74
N ASP A 162 -6.71 75.33 -74.14
CA ASP A 162 -6.59 75.58 -72.68
C ASP A 162 -7.76 74.87 -71.93
N PRO A 163 -7.75 74.66 -70.59
CA PRO A 163 -6.70 74.90 -69.59
C PRO A 163 -6.54 73.76 -68.54
N SER A 164 -5.32 73.30 -68.23
CA SER A 164 -4.95 72.89 -66.85
C SER A 164 -3.45 72.63 -66.75
N PHE A 165 -2.78 73.25 -65.77
CA PHE A 165 -1.39 72.94 -65.42
C PHE A 165 -1.34 71.58 -64.70
N ASP A 166 -1.13 70.48 -65.42
CA ASP A 166 -0.70 69.20 -64.82
C ASP A 166 0.81 69.04 -65.04
N CYS A 167 1.60 69.51 -64.07
CA CYS A 167 3.05 69.28 -64.06
C CYS A 167 3.34 68.12 -63.09
N ASP A 168 4.08 67.10 -63.54
CA ASP A 168 4.61 66.04 -62.69
C ASP A 168 6.12 66.20 -62.53
N VAL A 169 6.65 65.82 -61.37
CA VAL A 169 8.08 65.88 -61.08
C VAL A 169 8.60 64.48 -60.80
N ASP A 170 9.58 64.04 -61.58
CA ASP A 170 10.25 62.77 -61.37
C ASP A 170 11.41 62.90 -60.37
N VAL A 171 11.43 62.00 -59.39
CA VAL A 171 12.50 61.85 -58.41
C VAL A 171 13.31 60.62 -58.76
N CYS A 172 14.47 60.84 -59.37
CA CYS A 172 15.40 59.80 -59.73
C CYS A 172 16.38 59.55 -58.57
N HIS A 173 16.52 58.29 -58.15
CA HIS A 173 17.40 57.88 -57.05
C HIS A 173 17.21 58.66 -55.74
N GLY A 174 15.99 59.09 -55.46
CA GLY A 174 15.66 59.87 -54.26
C GLY A 174 16.10 61.33 -54.28
N THR A 175 16.57 61.85 -55.43
CA THR A 175 16.91 63.27 -55.64
C THR A 175 16.04 63.90 -56.72
N ILE A 176 15.53 65.10 -56.47
CA ILE A 176 14.73 65.89 -57.39
C ILE A 176 15.67 66.79 -58.21
N ASP A 177 15.53 66.78 -59.54
CA ASP A 177 16.29 67.71 -60.39
C ASP A 177 15.68 69.12 -60.33
N GLN A 178 16.30 69.98 -59.53
CA GLN A 178 15.86 71.34 -59.33
C GLN A 178 16.03 72.26 -60.56
N LYS A 179 16.77 71.82 -61.58
CA LYS A 179 17.00 72.59 -62.82
C LYS A 179 16.07 72.19 -63.95
N ALA A 180 15.27 71.14 -63.78
CA ALA A 180 14.33 70.69 -64.78
C ALA A 180 13.30 71.79 -65.10
N PRO A 181 12.97 72.04 -66.39
CA PRO A 181 12.05 73.12 -66.78
C PRO A 181 10.68 73.00 -66.09
N GLY A 182 10.18 71.77 -65.92
CA GLY A 182 8.93 71.49 -65.22
C GLY A 182 8.98 71.82 -63.73
N PHE A 183 10.09 71.54 -63.05
CA PHE A 183 10.26 71.90 -61.63
C PHE A 183 10.40 73.41 -61.44
N LEU A 184 11.09 74.11 -62.35
CA LEU A 184 11.20 75.58 -62.33
C LEU A 184 9.87 76.27 -62.63
N ALA A 185 9.08 75.75 -63.58
CA ALA A 185 7.73 76.22 -63.86
C ALA A 185 6.78 75.98 -62.68
N PHE A 186 6.87 74.81 -62.03
CA PHE A 186 6.14 74.50 -60.80
C PHE A 186 6.51 75.46 -59.65
N LYS A 187 7.81 75.76 -59.50
CA LYS A 187 8.31 76.73 -58.51
C LYS A 187 7.85 78.16 -58.77
N GLN A 188 7.79 78.60 -60.02
CA GLN A 188 7.28 79.92 -60.37
C GLN A 188 5.76 80.03 -60.17
N HIS A 189 5.00 78.98 -60.49
CA HIS A 189 3.54 78.97 -60.37
C HIS A 189 3.05 78.95 -58.91
N TYR A 190 3.79 78.34 -57.98
CA TYR A 190 3.43 78.23 -56.56
C TYR A 190 4.41 78.97 -55.63
N CYS A 191 4.92 80.12 -56.07
CA CYS A 191 5.97 80.86 -55.34
C CYS A 191 5.57 81.33 -53.93
N LEU A 192 4.27 81.56 -53.67
CA LEU A 192 3.75 82.00 -52.37
C LEU A 192 3.67 80.88 -51.31
N SER A 193 3.54 79.61 -51.72
CA SER A 193 3.44 78.44 -50.83
C SER A 193 4.68 77.53 -50.88
N TRP A 194 5.76 77.99 -51.51
CA TRP A 194 6.94 77.17 -51.80
C TRP A 194 7.67 76.65 -50.54
N GLY A 195 7.55 77.35 -49.39
CA GLY A 195 8.21 76.99 -48.13
C GLY A 195 7.72 75.67 -47.51
N SER A 196 6.40 75.40 -47.52
CA SER A 196 5.88 74.11 -47.01
C SER A 196 6.15 72.98 -48.00
N ILE A 197 6.07 73.28 -49.29
CA ILE A 197 6.35 72.34 -50.38
C ILE A 197 7.80 71.86 -50.32
N ILE A 198 8.78 72.76 -50.14
CA ILE A 198 10.20 72.36 -50.09
C ILE A 198 10.52 71.51 -48.85
N PHE A 199 9.96 71.83 -47.69
CA PHE A 199 10.14 71.04 -46.46
C PHE A 199 9.58 69.62 -46.59
N PHE A 200 8.41 69.47 -47.22
CA PHE A 200 7.83 68.16 -47.50
C PHE A 200 8.69 67.38 -48.51
N LEU A 201 9.15 68.05 -49.58
CA LEU A 201 10.04 67.45 -50.58
C LEU A 201 11.36 66.97 -49.96
N GLU A 202 11.94 67.68 -48.99
CA GLU A 202 13.14 67.24 -48.28
C GLU A 202 12.92 65.92 -47.50
N HIS A 203 11.78 65.78 -46.82
CA HIS A 203 11.42 64.56 -46.10
C HIS A 203 11.10 63.40 -47.04
N LEU A 204 10.43 63.69 -48.16
CA LEU A 204 10.20 62.74 -49.23
C LEU A 204 11.52 62.25 -49.81
N GLU A 205 12.43 63.15 -50.18
CA GLU A 205 13.76 62.79 -50.67
C GLU A 205 14.52 61.94 -49.65
N LYS A 206 14.48 62.32 -48.37
CA LYS A 206 15.13 61.56 -47.29
C LYS A 206 14.60 60.14 -47.18
N LEU A 207 13.28 59.96 -47.20
CA LEU A 207 12.66 58.64 -47.16
C LEU A 207 13.03 57.80 -48.40
N LEU A 208 12.98 58.40 -49.59
CA LEU A 208 13.33 57.69 -50.83
C LEU A 208 14.82 57.34 -50.88
N LYS A 209 15.71 58.20 -50.38
CA LYS A 209 17.15 57.95 -50.21
C LYS A 209 17.43 56.86 -49.18
N ASP A 210 16.78 56.89 -48.02
CA ASP A 210 16.91 55.90 -46.94
C ASP A 210 16.54 54.48 -47.37
N TYR A 211 15.68 54.34 -48.37
CA TYR A 211 15.23 53.07 -48.92
C TYR A 211 15.73 52.80 -50.35
N ALA A 212 16.64 53.62 -50.89
CA ALA A 212 17.19 53.51 -52.24
C ALA A 212 16.10 53.30 -53.32
N VAL A 213 15.08 54.16 -53.34
CA VAL A 213 14.02 54.11 -54.35
C VAL A 213 14.56 54.69 -55.68
N PRO A 214 14.53 53.93 -56.79
CA PRO A 214 15.19 54.32 -58.03
C PRO A 214 14.42 55.41 -58.82
N LEU A 215 13.09 55.37 -58.81
CA LEU A 215 12.24 56.35 -59.49
C LEU A 215 10.90 56.50 -58.75
N ALA A 216 10.53 57.74 -58.44
CA ALA A 216 9.20 58.09 -57.94
C ALA A 216 8.67 59.31 -58.69
N THR A 217 7.47 59.23 -59.25
CA THR A 217 6.83 60.35 -59.95
C THR A 217 5.86 61.02 -59.01
N ILE A 218 6.08 62.30 -58.70
CA ILE A 218 5.27 63.09 -57.78
C ILE A 218 4.23 63.89 -58.57
N SER A 219 2.98 63.81 -58.12
CA SER A 219 1.92 64.68 -58.63
C SER A 219 2.00 66.04 -57.95
N CYS A 220 2.31 67.10 -58.70
CA CYS A 220 2.44 68.44 -58.12
C CYS A 220 1.11 68.96 -57.55
N LYS A 221 -0.04 68.67 -58.18
CA LYS A 221 -1.36 69.06 -57.66
C LYS A 221 -1.62 68.46 -56.27
N LYS A 222 -1.44 67.14 -56.13
CA LYS A 222 -1.61 66.46 -54.83
C LYS A 222 -0.57 66.87 -53.80
N LEU A 223 0.66 67.13 -54.25
CA LEU A 223 1.72 67.63 -53.38
C LEU A 223 1.34 68.99 -52.80
N VAL A 224 0.78 69.91 -53.61
CA VAL A 224 0.34 71.22 -53.12
C VAL A 224 -0.86 71.08 -52.18
N GLU A 225 -1.85 70.25 -52.50
CA GLU A 225 -2.99 69.98 -51.61
C GLU A 225 -2.51 69.49 -50.24
N VAL A 226 -1.70 68.43 -50.23
CA VAL A 226 -1.17 67.82 -49.01
C VAL A 226 -0.22 68.78 -48.28
N ALA A 227 0.65 69.51 -48.98
CA ALA A 227 1.58 70.47 -48.39
C ALA A 227 0.92 71.78 -47.91
N SER A 228 -0.29 72.11 -48.38
CA SER A 228 -1.06 73.27 -47.91
C SER A 228 -1.71 73.00 -46.55
N ASP A 229 -1.99 71.72 -46.25
CA ASP A 229 -2.53 71.29 -44.95
C ASP A 229 -1.45 71.21 -43.85
N PHE A 230 -0.15 71.28 -44.19
CA PHE A 230 0.94 71.25 -43.21
C PHE A 230 1.27 72.64 -42.67
N VAL A 231 1.05 72.83 -41.37
CA VAL A 231 1.62 73.94 -40.60
C VAL A 231 3.13 73.69 -40.45
N LEU A 232 3.96 74.72 -40.66
CA LEU A 232 5.42 74.66 -40.46
C LEU A 232 5.75 74.08 -39.06
N ASN A 233 6.13 72.78 -38.98
CA ASN A 233 6.78 72.02 -37.89
C ASN A 233 6.28 70.57 -37.67
N GLU A 234 5.34 70.04 -38.47
CA GLU A 234 5.00 68.61 -38.45
C GLU A 234 5.70 67.84 -39.59
N ASN A 235 6.48 66.81 -39.23
CA ASN A 235 7.14 65.95 -40.22
C ASN A 235 6.12 65.04 -40.90
N PRO A 236 6.09 64.96 -42.24
CA PRO A 236 5.14 64.12 -42.94
C PRO A 236 5.38 62.63 -42.63
N THR A 237 4.32 61.87 -42.37
CA THR A 237 4.43 60.44 -42.12
C THR A 237 4.76 59.67 -43.40
N LYS A 238 5.18 58.41 -43.26
CA LYS A 238 5.37 57.51 -44.43
C LYS A 238 4.10 57.39 -45.28
N GLY A 239 2.91 57.47 -44.66
CA GLY A 239 1.63 57.42 -45.35
C GLY A 239 1.38 58.68 -46.20
N ASP A 240 1.70 59.85 -45.65
CA ASP A 240 1.53 61.15 -46.32
C ASP A 240 2.48 61.28 -47.51
N ILE A 241 3.74 60.86 -47.35
CA ILE A 241 4.72 60.86 -48.46
C ILE A 241 4.28 59.91 -49.60
N LEU A 242 3.66 58.78 -49.28
CA LEU A 242 3.17 57.85 -50.30
C LEU A 242 1.92 58.35 -51.03
N SER A 243 1.13 59.25 -50.44
CA SER A 243 -0.13 59.73 -51.03
C SER A 243 0.10 60.65 -52.25
N VAL A 244 1.23 61.38 -52.27
CA VAL A 244 1.59 62.32 -53.34
C VAL A 244 2.29 61.66 -54.55
N ILE A 245 2.72 60.40 -54.42
CA ILE A 245 3.44 59.65 -55.46
C ILE A 245 2.44 58.96 -56.40
N LYS A 246 2.50 59.26 -57.71
CA LYS A 246 1.62 58.62 -58.72
C LYS A 246 1.88 57.13 -58.85
N ASN A 247 3.15 56.72 -58.89
CA ASN A 247 3.56 55.30 -58.92
C ASN A 247 3.65 54.67 -57.51
N ARG A 248 2.71 55.02 -56.62
CA ARG A 248 2.68 54.58 -55.21
C ARG A 248 2.84 53.07 -55.03
N SER A 249 2.10 52.27 -55.81
CA SER A 249 2.10 50.81 -55.66
C SER A 249 3.49 50.19 -55.90
N THR A 250 4.29 50.79 -56.78
CA THR A 250 5.67 50.37 -57.07
C THR A 250 6.61 50.78 -55.95
N VAL A 251 6.52 52.04 -55.49
CA VAL A 251 7.38 52.56 -54.40
C VAL A 251 7.08 51.86 -53.07
N GLU A 252 5.82 51.63 -52.74
CA GLU A 252 5.40 50.96 -51.51
C GLU A 252 5.89 49.51 -51.45
N LYS A 253 5.85 48.78 -52.58
CA LYS A 253 6.47 47.44 -52.70
C LYS A 253 7.97 47.46 -52.40
N ILE A 254 8.68 48.53 -52.79
CA ILE A 254 10.10 48.69 -52.51
C ILE A 254 10.30 48.97 -51.02
N LEU A 255 9.59 49.95 -50.44
CA LEU A 255 9.72 50.32 -49.03
C LEU A 255 9.42 49.15 -48.07
N ASN A 256 8.47 48.29 -48.42
CA ASN A 256 8.05 47.16 -47.57
C ASN A 256 8.88 45.89 -47.83
N ARG A 257 9.80 45.90 -48.79
CA ARG A 257 10.67 44.76 -49.06
C ARG A 257 11.67 44.58 -47.91
N PRO A 258 11.73 43.40 -47.26
CA PRO A 258 12.69 43.15 -46.18
C PRO A 258 14.13 43.42 -46.64
N GLY A 259 14.87 44.13 -45.80
CA GLY A 259 16.26 44.50 -46.08
C GLY A 259 16.45 45.71 -46.99
N GLN A 260 15.39 46.27 -47.57
CA GLN A 260 15.51 47.44 -48.46
C GLN A 260 16.05 48.68 -47.73
N ARG A 261 15.65 48.90 -46.46
CA ARG A 261 16.18 50.00 -45.62
C ARG A 261 17.71 49.98 -45.49
N TYR A 262 18.34 48.81 -45.62
CA TYR A 262 19.79 48.66 -45.50
C TYR A 262 20.55 48.96 -46.79
N LYS A 263 19.83 49.14 -47.91
CA LYS A 263 20.44 49.50 -49.21
C LYS A 263 20.49 51.00 -49.45
N GLY A 264 19.68 51.79 -48.72
CA GLY A 264 19.66 53.23 -48.84
C GLY A 264 20.68 53.93 -47.95
N GLN A 265 20.55 55.25 -47.85
CA GLN A 265 21.46 56.09 -47.10
C GLN A 265 21.50 55.68 -45.61
N GLY A 266 22.72 55.58 -45.05
CA GLY A 266 22.95 55.09 -43.68
C GLY A 266 22.59 53.60 -43.48
N GLY A 267 22.36 52.84 -44.55
CA GLY A 267 21.88 51.46 -44.49
C GLY A 267 22.80 50.50 -43.73
N THR A 268 24.12 50.68 -43.83
CA THR A 268 25.12 49.90 -43.09
C THR A 268 25.01 50.08 -41.58
N GLU A 269 24.80 51.32 -41.11
CA GLU A 269 24.62 51.64 -39.69
C GLU A 269 23.30 51.05 -39.16
N MET A 270 22.21 51.19 -39.91
CA MET A 270 20.92 50.62 -39.55
C MET A 270 20.92 49.09 -39.53
N ALA A 271 21.67 48.46 -40.44
CA ALA A 271 21.90 47.02 -40.43
C ALA A 271 22.71 46.61 -39.19
N ALA A 272 23.80 47.31 -38.89
CA ALA A 272 24.62 47.06 -37.71
C ALA A 272 23.81 47.19 -36.41
N ILE A 273 23.01 48.26 -36.26
CA ILE A 273 22.11 48.46 -35.12
C ILE A 273 21.12 47.30 -34.99
N LYS A 274 20.49 46.89 -36.10
CA LYS A 274 19.52 45.78 -36.06
C LYS A 274 20.18 44.46 -35.70
N ILE A 275 21.33 44.15 -36.29
CA ILE A 275 22.09 42.93 -36.01
C ILE A 275 22.50 42.90 -34.53
N GLN A 276 23.08 43.99 -34.02
CA GLN A 276 23.49 44.11 -32.63
C GLN A 276 22.29 43.99 -31.67
N ALA A 277 21.17 44.66 -31.97
CA ALA A 277 19.96 44.57 -31.15
C ALA A 277 19.40 43.14 -31.12
N THR A 278 19.33 42.47 -32.27
CA THR A 278 18.88 41.07 -32.37
C THR A 278 19.81 40.14 -31.57
N TRP A 279 21.13 40.33 -31.68
CA TRP A 279 22.11 39.52 -30.95
C TRP A 279 22.02 39.72 -29.42
N ARG A 280 21.89 40.97 -28.96
CA ARG A 280 21.67 41.29 -27.55
C ARG A 280 20.37 40.67 -27.02
N CYS A 281 19.29 40.72 -27.79
CA CYS A 281 18.01 40.10 -27.45
C CYS A 281 18.14 38.56 -27.36
N TYR A 282 18.82 37.93 -28.31
CA TYR A 282 19.09 36.48 -28.27
C TYR A 282 19.86 36.09 -27.01
N TRP A 283 20.92 36.83 -26.66
CA TRP A 283 21.70 36.62 -25.45
C TRP A 283 20.88 36.78 -24.17
N ALA A 284 20.11 37.87 -24.07
CA ALA A 284 19.23 38.12 -22.93
C ALA A 284 18.17 37.01 -22.78
N ARG A 285 17.57 36.56 -23.89
CA ARG A 285 16.62 35.44 -23.90
C ARG A 285 17.26 34.15 -23.43
N LYS A 286 18.46 33.81 -23.92
CA LYS A 286 19.20 32.61 -23.51
C LYS A 286 19.54 32.65 -22.01
N ALA A 287 19.97 33.80 -21.50
CA ALA A 287 20.25 34.00 -20.07
C ALA A 287 18.96 33.86 -19.23
N TYR A 288 17.84 34.46 -19.67
CA TYR A 288 16.56 34.36 -18.98
C TYR A 288 16.02 32.92 -18.94
N VAL A 289 16.13 32.17 -20.03
CA VAL A 289 15.74 30.75 -20.07
C VAL A 289 16.57 29.94 -19.05
N ARG A 290 17.88 30.16 -18.98
CA ARG A 290 18.75 29.51 -17.98
C ARG A 290 18.36 29.91 -16.56
N PHE A 291 18.13 31.19 -16.30
CA PHE A 291 17.67 31.66 -14.99
C PHE A 291 16.34 31.02 -14.58
N ARG A 292 15.36 30.95 -15.50
CA ARG A 292 14.07 30.27 -15.26
C ARG A 292 14.24 28.79 -14.93
N GLN A 293 15.10 28.09 -15.67
CA GLN A 293 15.44 26.69 -15.39
C GLN A 293 16.07 26.52 -14.01
N GLN A 294 17.01 27.40 -13.63
CA GLN A 294 17.64 27.38 -12.32
C GLN A 294 16.65 27.69 -11.18
N GLN A 295 15.78 28.68 -11.36
CA GLN A 295 14.72 29.02 -10.39
C GLN A 295 13.75 27.86 -10.17
N TRP A 296 13.34 27.19 -11.26
CA TRP A 296 12.50 26.02 -11.17
C TRP A 296 13.21 24.86 -10.45
N ALA A 297 14.46 24.57 -10.82
CA ALA A 297 15.27 23.55 -10.17
C ALA A 297 15.47 23.84 -8.67
N SER A 298 15.74 25.10 -8.29
CA SER A 298 15.85 25.49 -6.88
C SER A 298 14.53 25.31 -6.12
N GLY A 299 13.40 25.60 -6.75
CA GLY A 299 12.08 25.38 -6.16
C GLY A 299 11.81 23.90 -5.90
N VAL A 300 12.08 23.03 -6.87
CA VAL A 300 11.94 21.58 -6.73
C VAL A 300 12.85 21.05 -5.62
N ILE A 301 14.14 21.44 -5.63
CA ILE A 301 15.11 21.03 -4.60
C ILE A 301 14.66 21.48 -3.21
N ALA A 302 14.21 22.73 -3.06
CA ALA A 302 13.74 23.26 -1.79
C ALA A 302 12.51 22.50 -1.26
N ILE A 303 11.51 22.23 -2.12
CA ILE A 303 10.31 21.48 -1.73
C ILE A 303 10.68 20.04 -1.33
N SER A 304 11.51 19.35 -2.12
CA SER A 304 11.96 18.00 -1.80
C SER A 304 12.73 17.96 -0.47
N TRP A 305 13.58 18.96 -0.19
CA TRP A 305 14.31 19.08 1.07
C TRP A 305 13.37 19.34 2.26
N LEU A 306 12.38 20.24 2.10
CA LEU A 306 11.39 20.51 3.14
C LEU A 306 10.55 19.28 3.47
N LEU A 307 10.08 18.54 2.45
CA LEU A 307 9.35 17.29 2.64
C LEU A 307 10.22 16.23 3.31
N HIS A 308 11.49 16.11 2.93
CA HIS A 308 12.44 15.22 3.58
C HIS A 308 12.62 15.55 5.06
N ASN A 309 12.85 16.83 5.39
CA ASN A 309 13.00 17.29 6.77
C ASN A 309 11.72 17.11 7.60
N HIS A 310 10.55 17.37 6.99
CA HIS A 310 9.27 17.15 7.63
C HIS A 310 9.07 15.66 7.92
N MET A 311 9.32 14.79 6.94
CA MET A 311 9.24 13.33 7.11
C MET A 311 10.22 12.82 8.17
N ALA A 312 11.46 13.33 8.18
CA ALA A 312 12.46 13.00 9.19
C ALA A 312 12.00 13.40 10.60
N ARG A 313 11.42 14.60 10.75
CA ARG A 313 10.85 15.07 12.02
C ARG A 313 9.69 14.19 12.48
N VAL A 314 8.73 13.91 11.59
CA VAL A 314 7.57 13.04 11.90
C VAL A 314 8.04 11.64 12.31
N LYS A 315 8.99 11.05 11.58
CA LYS A 315 9.58 9.75 11.92
C LYS A 315 10.22 9.76 13.31
N LYS A 316 10.97 10.83 13.64
CA LYS A 316 11.58 11.01 14.97
C LYS A 316 10.50 11.08 16.06
N THR A 317 9.49 11.94 15.89
CA THR A 317 8.38 12.07 16.85
C THR A 317 7.59 10.76 17.03
N LEU A 318 7.37 10.00 15.95
CA LEU A 318 6.71 8.69 16.02
C LEU A 318 7.58 7.66 16.77
N LYS A 319 8.91 7.67 16.57
CA LYS A 319 9.84 6.80 17.31
C LYS A 319 9.79 7.11 18.81
N GLU A 320 9.86 8.39 19.18
CA GLU A 320 9.76 8.86 20.57
C GLU A 320 8.39 8.50 21.19
N SER A 321 7.29 8.66 20.45
CA SER A 321 5.96 8.29 20.94
C SER A 321 5.84 6.78 21.17
N ARG A 322 6.34 5.95 20.25
CA ARG A 322 6.32 4.49 20.39
C ARG A 322 7.15 4.02 21.57
N GLN A 323 8.31 4.63 21.78
CA GLN A 323 9.16 4.36 22.93
C GLN A 323 8.42 4.67 24.24
N ARG A 324 7.75 5.83 24.31
CA ARG A 324 6.93 6.22 25.46
C ARG A 324 5.78 5.23 25.72
N HIS A 325 5.07 4.81 24.67
CA HIS A 325 3.99 3.81 24.80
C HIS A 325 4.50 2.49 25.37
N LEU A 326 5.70 2.05 24.97
CA LEU A 326 6.33 0.84 25.48
C LEU A 326 6.76 0.97 26.94
N GLU A 327 7.37 2.09 27.32
CA GLU A 327 7.74 2.37 28.72
C GLU A 327 6.51 2.40 29.63
N ASN A 328 5.48 3.12 29.20
CA ASN A 328 4.20 3.19 29.91
C ASN A 328 3.52 1.81 30.03
N PHE A 329 3.61 0.98 28.99
CA PHE A 329 3.14 -0.40 29.03
C PHE A 329 3.84 -1.18 30.15
N TYR A 330 5.17 -1.13 30.25
CA TYR A 330 5.89 -1.84 31.31
C TYR A 330 5.53 -1.34 32.71
N ILE A 331 5.34 -0.03 32.88
CA ILE A 331 4.90 0.55 34.17
C ILE A 331 3.52 0.00 34.55
N ARG A 332 2.56 0.03 33.61
CA ARG A 332 1.19 -0.46 33.86
C ARG A 332 1.15 -1.98 34.04
N ALA A 333 1.98 -2.75 33.33
CA ALA A 333 2.09 -4.20 33.50
C ALA A 333 2.61 -4.57 34.89
N LYS A 334 3.63 -3.86 35.40
CA LYS A 334 4.12 -4.03 36.78
C LYS A 334 3.04 -3.70 37.81
N HIS A 335 2.30 -2.61 37.60
CA HIS A 335 1.18 -2.25 38.46
C HIS A 335 0.06 -3.30 38.44
N LEU A 336 -0.27 -3.83 37.26
CA LEU A 336 -1.26 -4.91 37.11
C LEU A 336 -0.82 -6.16 37.87
N ALA A 337 0.44 -6.58 37.72
CA ALA A 337 0.99 -7.74 38.42
C ALA A 337 0.95 -7.57 39.95
N ALA A 338 1.39 -6.42 40.47
CA ALA A 338 1.41 -6.15 41.90
C ALA A 338 0.00 -6.14 42.53
N ASN A 339 -1.02 -5.74 41.77
CA ASN A 339 -2.40 -5.62 42.24
C ASN A 339 -3.32 -6.75 41.76
N TRP A 340 -2.80 -7.74 41.03
CA TRP A 340 -3.62 -8.74 40.32
C TRP A 340 -4.56 -9.49 41.26
N ASN A 341 -4.06 -9.91 42.42
CA ASN A 341 -4.84 -10.64 43.43
C ASN A 341 -6.07 -9.86 43.89
N ARG A 342 -5.92 -8.53 44.07
CA ARG A 342 -7.02 -7.64 44.44
C ARG A 342 -7.98 -7.47 43.25
N ILE A 343 -7.42 -7.13 42.08
CA ILE A 343 -8.18 -6.83 40.86
C ILE A 343 -9.04 -8.01 40.44
N ARG A 344 -8.51 -9.25 40.45
CA ARG A 344 -9.26 -10.44 40.01
C ARG A 344 -10.47 -10.75 40.89
N THR A 345 -10.44 -10.38 42.17
CA THR A 345 -11.56 -10.59 43.10
C THR A 345 -12.52 -9.41 43.19
N SER A 346 -12.10 -8.21 42.75
CA SER A 346 -12.93 -7.01 42.81
C SER A 346 -13.76 -6.83 41.54
N ARG A 347 -14.76 -5.94 41.63
CA ARG A 347 -15.52 -5.50 40.45
C ARG A 347 -14.59 -4.80 39.46
N ARG A 348 -14.59 -5.24 38.21
CA ARG A 348 -13.67 -4.77 37.16
C ARG A 348 -14.31 -4.76 35.79
N THR A 349 -13.73 -3.99 34.87
CA THR A 349 -14.16 -3.95 33.47
C THR A 349 -13.10 -4.56 32.56
N ILE A 350 -13.49 -5.55 31.76
CA ILE A 350 -12.62 -6.16 30.74
C ILE A 350 -12.94 -5.52 29.40
N ILE A 351 -11.93 -4.94 28.76
CA ILE A 351 -12.04 -4.36 27.42
C ILE A 351 -11.47 -5.35 26.41
N HIS A 352 -12.36 -6.03 25.70
CA HIS A 352 -11.99 -6.95 24.63
C HIS A 352 -11.76 -6.20 23.33
N ILE A 353 -10.53 -6.29 22.81
CA ILE A 353 -10.15 -5.76 21.50
C ILE A 353 -9.65 -6.96 20.68
N PRO A 354 -10.52 -7.67 19.93
CA PRO A 354 -10.13 -8.81 19.10
C PRO A 354 -9.41 -8.34 17.81
N SER A 355 -8.36 -7.54 17.99
CA SER A 355 -7.53 -6.98 16.92
C SER A 355 -6.64 -8.06 16.32
N LEU A 356 -6.59 -8.13 14.99
CA LEU A 356 -5.62 -8.96 14.28
C LEU A 356 -4.43 -8.09 13.86
N GLY A 357 -3.49 -7.90 14.80
CA GLY A 357 -2.29 -7.08 14.69
C GLY A 357 -1.21 -7.51 13.67
N TYR A 358 -1.54 -8.30 12.65
CA TYR A 358 -0.56 -8.77 11.66
C TYR A 358 0.09 -7.63 10.86
N SER A 359 1.23 -7.93 10.23
CA SER A 359 1.89 -7.00 9.31
C SER A 359 0.96 -6.60 8.16
N GLN A 360 1.21 -5.43 7.55
CA GLN A 360 0.36 -4.92 6.47
C GLN A 360 0.27 -5.90 5.29
N CYS A 361 1.39 -6.52 4.90
CA CYS A 361 1.40 -7.46 3.78
C CYS A 361 0.49 -8.66 4.03
N ILE A 362 0.40 -9.18 5.26
CA ILE A 362 -0.51 -10.30 5.58
C ILE A 362 -1.95 -9.82 5.54
N ARG A 363 -2.25 -8.68 6.17
CA ARG A 363 -3.62 -8.14 6.26
C ARG A 363 -4.23 -7.84 4.89
N GLU A 364 -3.43 -7.38 3.93
CA GLU A 364 -3.87 -7.14 2.55
C GLU A 364 -4.40 -8.40 1.85
N HIS A 365 -3.91 -9.59 2.23
CA HIS A 365 -4.31 -10.88 1.65
C HIS A 365 -5.41 -11.61 2.43
N ILE A 366 -5.85 -11.09 3.59
CA ILE A 366 -6.94 -11.69 4.35
C ILE A 366 -8.28 -11.16 3.83
N PRO A 367 -9.14 -12.01 3.24
CA PRO A 367 -10.46 -11.60 2.78
C PRO A 367 -11.39 -11.32 3.96
N ASP A 368 -12.27 -10.33 3.79
CA ASP A 368 -13.24 -9.89 4.80
C ASP A 368 -12.57 -9.71 6.18
N PHE A 369 -11.48 -8.94 6.21
CA PHE A 369 -10.62 -8.80 7.38
C PHE A 369 -11.36 -8.34 8.65
N ALA A 370 -12.31 -7.41 8.51
CA ALA A 370 -13.15 -6.98 9.62
C ALA A 370 -13.99 -8.13 10.20
N LEU A 371 -14.51 -9.02 9.35
CA LEU A 371 -15.22 -10.22 9.81
C LEU A 371 -14.28 -11.21 10.52
N GLN A 372 -13.03 -11.37 10.06
CA GLN A 372 -12.06 -12.24 10.76
C GLN A 372 -11.79 -11.74 12.19
N GLN A 373 -11.70 -10.42 12.37
CA GLN A 373 -11.55 -9.81 13.69
C GLN A 373 -12.79 -9.99 14.58
N ASN A 374 -13.96 -10.35 14.03
CA ASN A 374 -15.21 -10.49 14.77
C ASN A 374 -15.63 -11.93 15.06
N LEU A 375 -14.80 -12.93 14.75
CA LEU A 375 -15.16 -14.34 14.96
C LEU A 375 -15.26 -14.73 16.45
N GLN A 376 -14.70 -13.91 17.34
CA GLN A 376 -14.52 -14.19 18.77
C GLN A 376 -15.59 -13.56 19.68
N MET A 377 -16.84 -13.49 19.21
CA MET A 377 -17.98 -12.97 19.99
C MET A 377 -18.19 -13.67 21.35
N GLY A 378 -17.70 -14.90 21.50
CA GLY A 378 -17.73 -15.64 22.77
C GLY A 378 -16.98 -14.97 23.92
N ARG A 379 -16.08 -14.01 23.65
CA ARG A 379 -15.44 -13.15 24.67
C ARG A 379 -16.43 -12.36 25.54
N LEU A 380 -17.65 -12.12 25.06
CA LEU A 380 -18.71 -11.51 25.86
C LEU A 380 -19.07 -12.33 27.12
N CYS A 381 -18.79 -13.63 27.09
CA CYS A 381 -19.17 -14.57 28.15
C CYS A 381 -18.33 -14.43 29.43
N ASP A 382 -17.28 -13.62 29.45
CA ASP A 382 -16.54 -13.27 30.68
C ASP A 382 -17.45 -12.64 31.75
N ILE A 383 -18.62 -12.13 31.35
CA ILE A 383 -19.70 -11.68 32.25
C ILE A 383 -20.23 -12.78 33.19
N LEU A 384 -19.87 -14.05 32.93
CA LEU A 384 -20.15 -15.19 33.82
C LEU A 384 -19.64 -14.92 35.24
N ASP A 385 -18.47 -14.30 35.37
CA ASP A 385 -18.00 -13.76 36.64
C ASP A 385 -18.89 -12.56 37.02
N ALA A 386 -19.61 -12.66 38.14
CA ALA A 386 -20.52 -11.63 38.64
C ALA A 386 -19.85 -10.26 38.87
N ASN A 387 -18.52 -10.23 39.04
CA ASN A 387 -17.73 -9.02 39.26
C ASN A 387 -17.20 -8.40 37.96
N VAL A 388 -17.46 -8.99 36.79
CA VAL A 388 -16.94 -8.50 35.50
C VAL A 388 -18.01 -7.74 34.73
N ASP A 389 -17.68 -6.52 34.30
CA ASP A 389 -18.38 -5.82 33.23
C ASP A 389 -17.57 -5.94 31.93
N VAL A 390 -18.20 -6.16 30.77
CA VAL A 390 -17.50 -6.39 29.50
C VAL A 390 -17.71 -5.23 28.52
N ILE A 391 -16.63 -4.70 27.95
CA ILE A 391 -16.68 -3.82 26.78
C ILE A 391 -16.07 -4.57 25.60
N TYR A 392 -16.87 -4.90 24.59
CA TYR A 392 -16.40 -5.55 23.37
C TYR A 392 -16.29 -4.53 22.25
N ILE A 393 -15.10 -4.38 21.68
CA ILE A 393 -14.88 -3.53 20.51
C ILE A 393 -15.19 -4.35 19.26
N CYS A 394 -16.22 -3.93 18.53
CA CYS A 394 -16.66 -4.62 17.32
C CYS A 394 -16.08 -3.92 16.08
N PRO A 395 -15.42 -4.66 15.16
CA PRO A 395 -14.92 -4.11 13.90
C PRO A 395 -16.04 -3.83 12.87
N LEU A 396 -17.30 -4.09 13.23
CA LEU A 396 -18.48 -4.04 12.35
C LEU A 396 -19.63 -3.34 13.07
N HIS A 397 -20.51 -2.69 12.32
CA HIS A 397 -21.78 -2.20 12.86
C HIS A 397 -22.75 -3.39 12.98
N LEU A 398 -23.24 -3.65 14.20
CA LEU A 398 -24.23 -4.70 14.44
C LEU A 398 -25.65 -4.17 14.19
N SER A 399 -26.46 -4.97 13.51
CA SER A 399 -27.89 -4.76 13.32
C SER A 399 -28.63 -4.88 14.65
N GLU A 400 -29.80 -4.23 14.73
CA GLU A 400 -30.65 -4.30 15.92
C GLU A 400 -31.07 -5.74 16.24
N GLU A 401 -31.30 -6.56 15.20
CA GLU A 401 -31.59 -7.99 15.33
C GLU A 401 -30.46 -8.75 16.04
N LEU A 402 -29.20 -8.51 15.67
CA LEU A 402 -28.04 -9.15 16.29
C LEU A 402 -27.79 -8.66 17.72
N LEU A 403 -27.98 -7.37 17.98
CA LEU A 403 -27.90 -6.84 19.34
C LEU A 403 -28.95 -7.49 20.25
N GLN A 404 -30.19 -7.63 19.77
CA GLN A 404 -31.25 -8.34 20.49
C GLN A 404 -30.93 -9.82 20.69
N TYR A 405 -30.30 -10.48 19.70
CA TYR A 405 -29.84 -11.86 19.82
C TYR A 405 -28.83 -12.03 20.95
N TYR A 406 -27.77 -11.22 20.98
CA TYR A 406 -26.74 -11.31 22.04
C TYR A 406 -27.27 -10.85 23.41
N ASN A 407 -28.16 -9.86 23.48
CA ASN A 407 -28.87 -9.51 24.71
C ASN A 407 -29.63 -10.71 25.29
N LYS A 408 -30.38 -11.43 24.45
CA LYS A 408 -31.10 -12.65 24.86
C LYS A 408 -30.14 -13.76 25.26
N LEU A 409 -29.12 -14.04 24.45
CA LEU A 409 -28.14 -15.10 24.69
C LEU A 409 -27.44 -14.94 26.05
N LEU A 410 -27.01 -13.72 26.38
CA LEU A 410 -26.40 -13.42 27.68
C LEU A 410 -27.44 -13.40 28.81
N GLY A 411 -28.67 -12.97 28.55
CA GLY A 411 -29.75 -13.04 29.52
C GLY A 411 -30.12 -14.46 29.98
N LEU A 412 -29.70 -15.50 29.25
CA LEU A 412 -29.99 -16.89 29.56
C LEU A 412 -29.37 -17.40 30.86
N GLN A 413 -28.34 -16.76 31.43
CA GLN A 413 -27.59 -17.37 32.55
C GLN A 413 -28.47 -17.74 33.74
N ALA A 414 -29.40 -16.86 34.12
CA ALA A 414 -30.31 -17.12 35.23
C ALA A 414 -31.28 -18.26 34.91
N ALA A 415 -31.80 -18.33 33.68
CA ALA A 415 -32.62 -19.42 33.19
C ALA A 415 -31.86 -20.76 33.09
N VAL A 416 -30.58 -20.75 32.71
CA VAL A 416 -29.71 -21.94 32.68
C VAL A 416 -29.49 -22.51 34.09
N ARG A 417 -29.40 -21.64 35.11
CA ARG A 417 -29.24 -22.06 36.50
C ARG A 417 -30.53 -22.60 37.12
N SER A 418 -31.67 -21.98 36.81
CA SER A 418 -32.97 -22.38 37.36
C SER A 418 -33.66 -23.50 36.59
N GLY A 419 -33.31 -23.68 35.31
CA GLY A 419 -34.01 -24.57 34.38
C GLY A 419 -35.36 -24.02 33.89
N ASN A 420 -35.71 -22.77 34.22
CA ASN A 420 -36.95 -22.14 33.77
C ASN A 420 -36.65 -20.98 32.79
N PRO A 421 -37.19 -20.99 31.56
CA PRO A 421 -36.95 -19.93 30.58
C PRO A 421 -37.43 -18.53 30.98
N GLU A 422 -38.36 -18.42 31.93
CA GLU A 422 -38.92 -17.15 32.39
C GLU A 422 -37.96 -16.36 33.29
N ASP A 423 -36.95 -17.02 33.86
CA ASP A 423 -35.97 -16.39 34.75
C ASP A 423 -34.86 -15.63 33.97
N MET A 424 -35.06 -15.37 32.67
CA MET A 424 -34.10 -14.61 31.87
C MET A 424 -33.88 -13.20 32.45
N GLY A 425 -32.62 -12.87 32.70
CA GLY A 425 -32.22 -11.56 33.23
C GLY A 425 -31.90 -10.56 32.12
N ASP A 426 -32.05 -9.27 32.42
CA ASP A 426 -31.49 -8.21 31.57
C ASP A 426 -30.06 -7.89 32.03
N LEU A 427 -29.08 -8.14 31.16
CA LEU A 427 -27.66 -7.89 31.40
C LEU A 427 -27.11 -6.71 30.61
N GLN A 428 -27.96 -5.90 29.98
CA GLN A 428 -27.52 -4.77 29.14
C GLN A 428 -26.60 -3.78 29.87
N ASP A 429 -26.69 -3.65 31.19
CA ASP A 429 -25.83 -2.75 31.96
C ASP A 429 -24.43 -3.32 32.26
N ARG A 430 -24.28 -4.63 32.14
CA ARG A 430 -23.03 -5.35 32.43
C ARG A 430 -22.16 -5.58 31.20
N PHE A 431 -22.70 -5.44 29.98
CA PHE A 431 -21.88 -5.46 28.78
C PHE A 431 -22.23 -4.35 27.80
N LYS A 432 -21.24 -3.88 27.03
CA LYS A 432 -21.43 -2.90 25.96
C LYS A 432 -20.64 -3.33 24.72
N ILE A 433 -21.29 -3.38 23.57
CA ILE A 433 -20.63 -3.57 22.26
C ILE A 433 -20.46 -2.20 21.62
N LEU A 434 -19.21 -1.81 21.31
CA LEU A 434 -18.88 -0.51 20.74
C LEU A 434 -18.17 -0.66 19.40
N THR A 435 -18.65 0.07 18.39
CA THR A 435 -18.05 0.09 17.05
C THR A 435 -17.26 1.39 16.85
N PRO A 436 -15.93 1.34 16.59
CA PRO A 436 -15.12 2.51 16.30
C PRO A 436 -15.64 3.33 15.11
N GLU A 437 -15.81 4.64 15.26
CA GLU A 437 -16.35 5.47 14.17
C GLU A 437 -15.43 5.56 12.93
N ALA A 438 -14.12 5.32 13.09
CA ALA A 438 -13.15 5.38 12.00
C ALA A 438 -13.26 4.21 10.99
N ILE A 439 -14.05 3.18 11.29
CA ILE A 439 -14.31 2.07 10.35
C ILE A 439 -14.84 2.62 9.00
N ASN A 440 -15.68 3.65 9.06
CA ASN A 440 -16.25 4.29 7.87
C ASN A 440 -15.30 5.28 7.18
N SER A 441 -14.20 5.67 7.83
CA SER A 441 -13.23 6.64 7.30
C SER A 441 -12.18 5.99 6.39
N PHE A 442 -11.91 4.69 6.57
CA PHE A 442 -10.85 3.97 5.85
C PHE A 442 -11.34 2.67 5.18
N PRO A 443 -12.41 2.70 4.36
CA PRO A 443 -13.04 1.49 3.85
C PRO A 443 -12.15 0.65 2.91
N LYS A 444 -11.16 1.28 2.27
CA LYS A 444 -10.22 0.60 1.36
C LYS A 444 -8.97 0.04 2.05
N HIS A 445 -8.80 0.27 3.35
CA HIS A 445 -7.61 -0.14 4.09
C HIS A 445 -7.95 -1.28 5.05
N HIS A 446 -7.19 -2.38 4.97
CA HIS A 446 -7.26 -3.47 5.94
C HIS A 446 -6.54 -3.06 7.23
N MET A 447 -7.08 -2.10 7.99
CA MET A 447 -6.56 -1.66 9.29
C MET A 447 -6.94 -2.65 10.40
N CYS A 448 -6.02 -2.94 11.32
CA CYS A 448 -6.35 -3.74 12.51
C CYS A 448 -7.24 -2.92 13.46
N LEU A 449 -8.01 -3.61 14.27
CA LEU A 449 -9.04 -3.00 15.11
C LEU A 449 -8.45 -1.99 16.12
N ALA A 450 -7.26 -2.27 16.65
CA ALA A 450 -6.54 -1.34 17.52
C ALA A 450 -6.22 -0.01 16.81
N THR A 451 -5.79 -0.06 15.53
CA THR A 451 -5.58 1.14 14.72
C THR A 451 -6.88 1.90 14.47
N GLN A 452 -7.97 1.20 14.16
CA GLN A 452 -9.28 1.82 13.97
C GLN A 452 -9.77 2.51 15.25
N LEU A 453 -9.59 1.87 16.40
CA LEU A 453 -9.97 2.42 17.70
C LEU A 453 -9.10 3.63 18.08
N LYS A 454 -7.79 3.59 17.81
CA LYS A 454 -6.87 4.72 18.00
C LYS A 454 -7.32 5.97 17.21
N TYR A 455 -7.84 5.78 16.00
CA TYR A 455 -8.37 6.87 15.17
C TYR A 455 -9.84 7.23 15.47
N SER A 456 -10.43 6.65 16.53
CA SER A 456 -11.83 6.84 16.92
C SER A 456 -11.96 7.58 18.26
N PRO A 457 -11.73 8.90 18.31
CA PRO A 457 -11.72 9.67 19.54
C PRO A 457 -13.06 9.68 20.29
N LYS A 458 -14.21 9.60 19.60
CA LYS A 458 -15.54 9.52 20.23
C LYS A 458 -15.70 8.19 20.95
N THR A 459 -15.31 7.09 20.31
CA THR A 459 -15.33 5.76 20.92
C THR A 459 -14.38 5.69 22.12
N ILE A 460 -13.15 6.20 22.00
CA ILE A 460 -12.21 6.31 23.14
C ILE A 460 -12.80 7.11 24.30
N LYS A 461 -13.42 8.27 24.01
CA LYS A 461 -14.09 9.09 25.04
C LYS A 461 -15.22 8.32 25.72
N ARG A 462 -16.00 7.56 24.95
CA ARG A 462 -17.08 6.73 25.50
C ARG A 462 -16.55 5.62 26.41
N ILE A 463 -15.48 4.93 26.00
CA ILE A 463 -14.83 3.91 26.84
C ILE A 463 -14.33 4.53 28.15
N LYS A 464 -13.66 5.69 28.10
CA LYS A 464 -13.20 6.41 29.30
C LYS A 464 -14.31 6.70 30.30
N ILE A 465 -15.49 7.09 29.82
CA ILE A 465 -16.66 7.36 30.67
C ILE A 465 -17.14 6.06 31.32
N LEU A 466 -17.20 4.96 30.56
CA LEU A 466 -17.67 3.66 31.06
C LEU A 466 -16.74 3.04 32.12
N ILE A 467 -15.44 3.27 32.00
CA ILE A 467 -14.43 2.74 32.95
C ILE A 467 -14.09 3.71 34.10
N GLN A 468 -14.74 4.87 34.15
CA GLN A 468 -14.42 5.89 35.15
C GLN A 468 -14.61 5.34 36.57
N SER A 469 -13.56 5.48 37.39
CA SER A 469 -13.54 5.01 38.78
C SER A 469 -13.70 3.49 38.97
N ARG A 470 -13.39 2.68 37.95
CA ARG A 470 -13.38 1.21 38.01
C ARG A 470 -12.00 0.67 37.63
N ASP A 471 -11.59 -0.44 38.24
CA ASP A 471 -10.43 -1.19 37.74
C ASP A 471 -10.77 -1.73 36.34
N ALA A 472 -9.90 -1.49 35.36
CA ALA A 472 -10.11 -1.95 33.98
C ALA A 472 -8.81 -2.38 33.33
N TYR A 473 -8.88 -3.34 32.42
CA TYR A 473 -7.73 -3.79 31.62
C TYR A 473 -8.16 -4.29 30.24
N ILE A 474 -7.23 -4.30 29.30
CA ILE A 474 -7.47 -4.73 27.91
C ILE A 474 -7.06 -6.20 27.75
N ILE A 475 -7.91 -6.98 27.07
CA ILE A 475 -7.55 -8.28 26.50
C ILE A 475 -7.56 -8.12 24.97
N GLY A 476 -6.37 -8.18 24.38
CA GLY A 476 -6.16 -8.02 22.94
C GLY A 476 -6.46 -9.28 22.12
N GLY A 477 -6.22 -9.18 20.81
CA GLY A 477 -6.07 -10.33 19.91
C GLY A 477 -4.58 -10.57 19.65
N VAL A 478 -4.16 -10.53 18.39
CA VAL A 478 -2.75 -10.54 18.01
C VAL A 478 -2.15 -9.17 18.37
N PRO A 479 -1.15 -9.09 19.26
CA PRO A 479 -0.59 -7.83 19.74
C PRO A 479 -0.04 -6.94 18.61
N HIS A 480 -0.28 -5.64 18.68
CA HIS A 480 0.20 -4.62 17.75
C HIS A 480 0.66 -3.36 18.48
N LYS A 481 1.49 -2.53 17.83
CA LYS A 481 1.99 -1.27 18.42
C LYS A 481 0.89 -0.28 18.77
N ASP A 482 -0.23 -0.32 18.04
CA ASP A 482 -1.38 0.53 18.33
C ASP A 482 -2.19 0.06 19.53
N ASP A 483 -2.08 -1.20 19.98
CA ASP A 483 -2.67 -1.62 21.27
C ASP A 483 -2.03 -0.85 22.42
N LEU A 484 -0.70 -0.65 22.37
CA LEU A 484 0.02 0.15 23.36
C LEU A 484 -0.45 1.62 23.36
N ALA A 485 -0.68 2.17 22.16
CA ALA A 485 -1.19 3.54 22.01
C ALA A 485 -2.62 3.68 22.56
N VAL A 486 -3.51 2.72 22.28
CA VAL A 486 -4.87 2.68 22.83
C VAL A 486 -4.84 2.56 24.35
N ALA A 487 -3.98 1.69 24.89
CA ALA A 487 -3.79 1.53 26.34
C ALA A 487 -3.31 2.82 27.00
N ASP A 488 -2.39 3.56 26.37
CA ASP A 488 -1.98 4.90 26.81
C ASP A 488 -3.12 5.91 26.76
N MET A 489 -3.90 5.91 25.68
CA MET A 489 -5.04 6.81 25.54
C MET A 489 -6.08 6.57 26.62
N LEU A 490 -6.37 5.30 26.96
CA LEU A 490 -7.33 4.89 27.98
C LEU A 490 -6.76 4.88 29.40
N ASN A 491 -5.43 4.93 29.54
CA ASN A 491 -4.68 4.76 30.78
C ASN A 491 -5.03 3.45 31.54
N VAL A 492 -5.04 2.33 30.81
CA VAL A 492 -5.32 0.99 31.36
C VAL A 492 -4.20 0.01 30.99
N PRO A 493 -3.91 -1.00 31.84
CA PRO A 493 -2.98 -2.06 31.49
C PRO A 493 -3.55 -3.00 30.43
N ILE A 494 -2.67 -3.75 29.75
CA ILE A 494 -3.02 -4.82 28.83
C ILE A 494 -2.62 -6.14 29.49
N LEU A 495 -3.54 -7.11 29.54
CA LEU A 495 -3.22 -8.50 29.82
C LEU A 495 -2.79 -9.18 28.52
N GLY A 496 -1.51 -9.05 28.19
CA GLY A 496 -0.95 -9.54 26.94
C GLY A 496 0.55 -9.26 26.83
N SER A 497 1.18 -9.94 25.88
CA SER A 497 2.62 -9.83 25.63
C SER A 497 2.95 -8.52 24.89
N VAL A 498 4.18 -8.06 25.03
CA VAL A 498 4.73 -6.96 24.21
C VAL A 498 4.66 -7.37 22.74
N PRO A 499 4.25 -6.47 21.81
CA PRO A 499 4.13 -6.80 20.39
C PRO A 499 5.39 -7.40 19.78
N GLU A 500 6.58 -6.89 20.11
CA GLU A 500 7.84 -7.42 19.61
C GLU A 500 8.09 -8.88 20.03
N VAL A 501 7.76 -9.24 21.28
CA VAL A 501 7.89 -10.61 21.79
C VAL A 501 6.88 -11.53 21.11
N ALA A 502 5.63 -11.07 20.99
CA ALA A 502 4.57 -11.82 20.32
C ALA A 502 4.91 -12.10 18.86
N HIS A 503 5.31 -11.07 18.10
CA HIS A 503 5.67 -11.22 16.69
C HIS A 503 6.92 -12.08 16.48
N LEU A 504 7.85 -12.12 17.43
CA LEU A 504 9.03 -12.98 17.32
C LEU A 504 8.66 -14.47 17.49
N TYR A 505 7.97 -14.81 18.58
CA TYR A 505 7.72 -16.20 18.95
C TYR A 505 6.47 -16.82 18.31
N SER A 506 5.55 -16.02 17.78
CA SER A 506 4.43 -16.53 16.97
C SER A 506 4.83 -16.87 15.52
N THR A 507 6.06 -16.58 15.09
CA THR A 507 6.55 -17.11 13.80
C THR A 507 6.80 -18.61 13.90
N LYS A 508 6.69 -19.34 12.78
CA LYS A 508 7.00 -20.79 12.75
C LYS A 508 8.43 -21.08 13.23
N SER A 509 9.40 -20.27 12.84
CA SER A 509 10.78 -20.43 13.32
C SER A 509 10.92 -20.04 14.79
N GLY A 510 10.22 -18.99 15.24
CA GLY A 510 10.21 -18.56 16.64
C GLY A 510 9.62 -19.59 17.60
N SER A 511 8.51 -20.23 17.22
CA SER A 511 7.85 -21.27 18.03
C SER A 511 8.76 -22.49 18.19
N LYS A 512 9.49 -22.90 17.14
CA LYS A 512 10.50 -23.97 17.23
C LYS A 512 11.59 -23.67 18.27
N ARG A 513 12.03 -22.42 18.39
CA ARG A 513 13.02 -22.03 19.43
C ARG A 513 12.44 -22.18 20.85
N ILE A 514 11.16 -21.87 21.04
CA ILE A 514 10.47 -22.11 22.32
C ILE A 514 10.42 -23.61 22.61
N PHE A 515 9.99 -24.43 21.65
CA PHE A 515 9.88 -25.87 21.85
C PHE A 515 11.23 -26.56 22.11
N ALA A 516 12.28 -26.15 21.39
CA ALA A 516 13.64 -26.61 21.64
C ALA A 516 14.12 -26.23 23.05
N SER A 517 13.87 -24.99 23.48
CA SER A 517 14.20 -24.52 24.83
C SER A 517 13.39 -25.23 25.93
N ALA A 518 12.15 -25.61 25.65
CA ALA A 518 11.28 -26.36 26.55
C ALA A 518 11.60 -27.87 26.59
N CYS A 519 12.48 -28.34 25.70
CA CYS A 519 12.82 -29.75 25.52
C CYS A 519 11.57 -30.63 25.34
N VAL A 520 10.61 -30.15 24.55
CA VAL A 520 9.41 -30.92 24.18
C VAL A 520 9.60 -31.59 22.82
N PRO A 521 8.98 -32.75 22.57
CA PRO A 521 9.07 -33.40 21.28
C PRO A 521 8.49 -32.51 20.17
N THR A 522 9.20 -32.39 19.06
CA THR A 522 8.78 -31.65 17.86
C THR A 522 9.00 -32.53 16.63
N PRO A 523 8.30 -32.26 15.51
CA PRO A 523 8.59 -32.94 14.26
C PRO A 523 10.04 -32.67 13.82
N PRO A 524 10.77 -33.69 13.32
CA PRO A 524 12.08 -33.50 12.70
C PRO A 524 12.02 -32.42 11.62
N GLY A 525 12.95 -31.48 11.64
CA GLY A 525 12.87 -30.32 10.76
C GLY A 525 13.88 -29.25 11.10
N GLU A 526 13.90 -28.21 10.27
CA GLU A 526 14.82 -27.07 10.38
C GLU A 526 14.08 -25.76 10.13
N SER A 527 14.53 -24.70 10.80
CA SER A 527 13.92 -23.36 10.81
C SER A 527 14.84 -22.29 10.20
N ASP A 528 14.35 -21.06 10.07
CA ASP A 528 15.14 -19.90 9.59
C ASP A 528 15.75 -20.11 8.18
N ILE A 529 14.95 -20.65 7.26
CA ILE A 529 15.36 -20.91 5.88
C ILE A 529 14.97 -19.73 4.99
N TYR A 530 15.97 -19.03 4.43
CA TYR A 530 15.76 -17.81 3.61
C TYR A 530 16.31 -17.91 2.19
N ASN A 531 17.14 -18.92 1.90
CA ASN A 531 17.74 -19.14 0.58
C ASN A 531 17.30 -20.48 -0.02
N ASN A 532 17.07 -20.51 -1.33
CA ASN A 532 16.72 -21.72 -2.06
C ASN A 532 17.83 -22.78 -2.01
N GLU A 533 19.10 -22.39 -2.14
CA GLU A 533 20.22 -23.34 -2.06
C GLU A 533 20.32 -23.97 -0.66
N GLN A 534 20.15 -23.14 0.36
CA GLN A 534 20.07 -23.56 1.76
C GLN A 534 18.91 -24.54 1.96
N MET A 535 17.72 -24.22 1.44
CA MET A 535 16.53 -25.06 1.52
C MET A 535 16.77 -26.45 0.91
N ILE A 536 17.36 -26.53 -0.28
CA ILE A 536 17.66 -27.80 -0.96
C ILE A 536 18.69 -28.60 -0.16
N SER A 537 19.75 -27.95 0.33
CA SER A 537 20.79 -28.60 1.13
C SER A 537 20.22 -29.17 2.43
N ILE A 538 19.45 -28.37 3.17
CA ILE A 538 18.80 -28.77 4.43
C ILE A 538 17.82 -29.91 4.18
N LEU A 539 16.94 -29.79 3.19
CA LEU A 539 15.96 -30.84 2.89
C LEU A 539 16.65 -32.15 2.48
N SER A 540 17.73 -32.08 1.72
CA SER A 540 18.52 -33.27 1.35
C SER A 540 19.07 -33.99 2.58
N GLN A 541 19.62 -33.24 3.53
CA GLN A 541 20.13 -33.78 4.79
C GLN A 541 19.01 -34.38 5.63
N LEU A 542 17.90 -33.65 5.78
CA LEU A 542 16.72 -34.10 6.52
C LEU A 542 16.14 -35.41 5.98
N ILE A 543 16.12 -35.60 4.66
CA ILE A 543 15.70 -36.85 4.01
C ILE A 543 16.65 -38.00 4.36
N ILE A 544 17.97 -37.77 4.31
CA ILE A 544 18.98 -38.80 4.64
C ILE A 544 18.87 -39.25 6.09
N ASP A 545 18.65 -38.29 7.00
CA ASP A 545 18.55 -38.55 8.43
C ASP A 545 17.22 -39.23 8.78
N ASN A 546 16.16 -38.93 8.02
CA ASN A 546 14.79 -39.39 8.27
C ASN A 546 14.17 -40.10 7.06
N MET A 547 14.85 -41.14 6.57
CA MET A 547 14.46 -41.89 5.36
C MET A 547 13.07 -42.55 5.40
N GLU A 548 12.43 -42.61 6.56
CA GLU A 548 11.09 -43.17 6.71
C GLU A 548 9.99 -42.13 6.42
N VAL A 549 10.33 -40.84 6.46
CA VAL A 549 9.39 -39.72 6.30
C VAL A 549 8.99 -39.58 4.83
N ARG A 550 7.74 -39.95 4.54
CA ARG A 550 7.17 -39.87 3.18
C ARG A 550 6.88 -38.44 2.76
N ARG A 551 6.31 -37.64 3.66
CA ARG A 551 5.78 -36.30 3.39
C ARG A 551 6.54 -35.25 4.19
N TRP A 552 6.92 -34.18 3.50
CA TRP A 552 7.55 -33.01 4.09
C TRP A 552 6.63 -31.80 3.96
N LEU A 553 6.57 -30.99 5.01
CA LEU A 553 5.81 -29.76 5.11
C LEU A 553 6.74 -28.56 5.00
N PHE A 554 6.31 -27.55 4.25
CA PHE A 554 6.96 -26.24 4.14
C PHE A 554 5.99 -25.22 4.73
N LYS A 555 6.42 -24.47 5.74
CA LYS A 555 5.59 -23.47 6.43
C LYS A 555 6.24 -22.10 6.40
N VAL A 556 5.52 -21.10 5.90
CA VAL A 556 5.94 -19.69 5.90
C VAL A 556 5.83 -19.11 7.31
N ASN A 557 6.82 -18.34 7.75
CA ASN A 557 6.95 -17.86 9.13
C ASN A 557 5.74 -17.09 9.66
N ASP A 558 5.24 -16.09 8.91
CA ASP A 558 4.22 -15.16 9.44
C ASP A 558 2.78 -15.61 9.13
N GLU A 559 2.61 -16.81 8.56
CA GLU A 559 1.32 -17.32 8.13
C GLU A 559 0.63 -18.19 9.18
N SER A 560 -0.70 -18.09 9.26
CA SER A 560 -1.52 -18.82 10.23
C SER A 560 -2.66 -19.61 9.58
N GLY A 561 -3.20 -20.59 10.33
CA GLY A 561 -4.38 -21.37 9.92
C GLY A 561 -4.21 -22.19 8.63
N GLY A 562 -2.98 -22.66 8.35
CA GLY A 562 -2.66 -23.47 7.17
C GLY A 562 -2.53 -22.69 5.86
N ASN A 563 -2.71 -21.36 5.85
CA ASN A 563 -2.67 -20.56 4.63
C ASN A 563 -1.29 -20.50 3.96
N GLY A 564 -0.23 -20.55 4.76
CA GLY A 564 1.17 -20.57 4.31
C GLY A 564 1.84 -21.93 4.42
N THR A 565 1.06 -23.02 4.31
CA THR A 565 1.60 -24.37 4.31
C THR A 565 1.59 -24.97 2.91
N ALA A 566 2.67 -25.64 2.53
CA ALA A 566 2.74 -26.51 1.36
C ALA A 566 3.31 -27.87 1.78
N TYR A 567 3.03 -28.92 1.02
CA TYR A 567 3.54 -30.24 1.31
C TYR A 567 4.01 -30.96 0.05
N CYS A 568 4.89 -31.95 0.22
CA CYS A 568 5.38 -32.79 -0.86
C CYS A 568 5.66 -34.21 -0.36
N ASP A 569 5.15 -35.21 -1.09
CA ASP A 569 5.41 -36.63 -0.85
C ASP A 569 6.73 -37.06 -1.54
N ILE A 570 7.85 -36.58 -1.01
CA ILE A 570 9.16 -36.62 -1.68
C ILE A 570 9.57 -38.06 -2.05
N ILE A 571 9.43 -39.01 -1.12
CA ILE A 571 9.89 -40.40 -1.34
C ILE A 571 9.19 -41.05 -2.53
N LEU A 572 7.93 -40.68 -2.82
CA LEU A 572 7.19 -41.24 -3.96
C LEU A 572 7.72 -40.77 -5.31
N HIS A 573 8.37 -39.62 -5.36
CA HIS A 573 8.80 -38.97 -6.59
C HIS A 573 10.33 -38.96 -6.79
N LEU A 574 11.09 -39.32 -5.75
CA LEU A 574 12.55 -39.33 -5.77
C LEU A 574 13.10 -40.59 -6.44
N LYS A 575 13.54 -40.48 -7.70
CA LYS A 575 14.03 -41.61 -8.53
C LYS A 575 15.29 -42.23 -7.96
N CYS A 576 16.15 -41.44 -7.32
CA CYS A 576 17.36 -41.97 -6.69
C CYS A 576 17.10 -42.74 -5.39
N TYR A 577 15.88 -42.69 -4.82
CA TYR A 577 15.57 -43.27 -3.52
C TYR A 577 15.89 -44.78 -3.38
N PRO A 578 15.53 -45.68 -4.33
CA PRO A 578 15.88 -47.09 -4.23
C PRO A 578 17.39 -47.33 -4.25
N TRP A 579 18.15 -46.48 -4.95
CA TRP A 579 19.61 -46.54 -4.94
C TRP A 579 20.17 -46.10 -3.59
N VAL A 580 19.66 -45.02 -3.01
CA VAL A 580 20.12 -44.54 -1.69
C VAL A 580 19.81 -45.55 -0.60
N LEU A 581 18.65 -46.23 -0.64
CA LEU A 581 18.34 -47.30 0.31
C LEU A 581 19.35 -48.46 0.24
N LYS A 582 19.74 -48.88 -0.97
CA LYS A 582 20.79 -49.90 -1.15
C LYS A 582 22.14 -49.40 -0.62
N GLU A 583 22.46 -48.12 -0.80
CA GLU A 583 23.69 -47.54 -0.29
C GLU A 583 23.70 -47.51 1.25
N ARG A 584 22.59 -47.10 1.88
CA ARG A 584 22.42 -47.13 3.34
C ARG A 584 22.60 -48.53 3.91
N GLN A 585 22.07 -49.56 3.23
CA GLN A 585 22.19 -50.96 3.67
C GLN A 585 23.64 -51.50 3.64
N LYS A 586 24.56 -50.87 2.90
CA LYS A 586 25.99 -51.25 2.90
C LYS A 586 26.73 -50.77 4.14
N HIS A 587 26.17 -49.81 4.87
CA HIS A 587 26.81 -49.20 6.03
C HIS A 587 26.01 -49.53 7.30
N SER A 588 26.70 -49.72 8.43
CA SER A 588 26.02 -49.76 9.73
C SER A 588 25.45 -48.38 10.08
N ALA A 589 24.46 -48.31 10.97
CA ALA A 589 23.85 -47.05 11.39
C ALA A 589 24.88 -46.03 11.92
N GLU A 590 25.90 -46.49 12.63
CA GLU A 590 27.00 -45.67 13.16
C GLU A 590 27.96 -45.14 12.09
N ILE A 591 28.11 -45.86 10.97
CA ILE A 591 28.93 -45.41 9.84
C ILE A 591 28.12 -44.44 8.98
N TRP A 592 26.82 -44.71 8.77
CA TRP A 592 25.92 -43.86 8.00
C TRP A 592 25.73 -42.47 8.59
N SER A 593 25.86 -42.32 9.92
CA SER A 593 25.82 -41.01 10.58
C SER A 593 27.05 -40.14 10.30
N LYS A 594 28.14 -40.70 9.76
CA LYS A 594 29.34 -39.93 9.37
C LYS A 594 29.12 -39.27 8.01
N LYS A 595 29.45 -37.96 7.93
CA LYS A 595 29.23 -37.13 6.72
C LYS A 595 29.72 -37.75 5.42
N TRP A 596 30.91 -38.36 5.42
CA TRP A 596 31.50 -38.98 4.22
C TRP A 596 30.71 -40.20 3.69
N ALA A 597 29.97 -40.90 4.56
CA ALA A 597 29.28 -42.14 4.19
C ALA A 597 27.99 -41.87 3.39
N HIS A 598 27.32 -40.76 3.66
CA HIS A 598 26.10 -40.36 2.95
C HIS A 598 26.31 -39.21 1.95
N GLU A 599 27.54 -38.71 1.78
CA GLU A 599 27.87 -37.64 0.82
C GLU A 599 27.44 -37.97 -0.63
N PRO A 600 27.65 -39.19 -1.17
CA PRO A 600 27.16 -39.54 -2.50
C PRO A 600 25.63 -39.52 -2.62
N ALA A 601 24.93 -39.87 -1.54
CA ALA A 601 23.48 -39.80 -1.47
C ALA A 601 22.99 -38.35 -1.43
N LEU A 602 23.65 -37.51 -0.62
CA LEU A 602 23.35 -36.08 -0.50
C LEU A 602 23.46 -35.37 -1.85
N VAL A 603 24.54 -35.63 -2.60
CA VAL A 603 24.74 -35.04 -3.93
C VAL A 603 23.63 -35.47 -4.89
N LYS A 604 23.29 -36.76 -4.97
CA LYS A 604 22.23 -37.22 -5.87
C LYS A 604 20.85 -36.67 -5.51
N ILE A 605 20.51 -36.63 -4.22
CA ILE A 605 19.23 -36.08 -3.76
C ILE A 605 19.16 -34.58 -4.09
N SER A 606 20.21 -33.82 -3.77
CA SER A 606 20.25 -32.37 -4.00
C SER A 606 20.15 -31.97 -5.48
N GLN A 607 20.64 -32.81 -6.39
CA GLN A 607 20.50 -32.61 -7.84
C GLN A 607 19.08 -32.85 -8.34
N GLU A 608 18.35 -33.80 -7.74
CA GLU A 608 17.01 -34.18 -8.17
C GLU A 608 15.91 -33.28 -7.55
N LEU A 609 16.11 -32.83 -6.31
CA LEU A 609 15.12 -32.08 -5.53
C LEU A 609 14.55 -30.84 -6.23
N PRO A 610 15.33 -29.94 -6.88
CA PRO A 610 14.77 -28.74 -7.48
C PRO A 610 13.68 -29.03 -8.52
N GLY A 611 13.91 -30.02 -9.39
CA GLY A 611 12.94 -30.45 -10.39
C GLY A 611 11.72 -31.13 -9.78
N LEU A 612 11.96 -31.97 -8.75
CA LEU A 612 10.89 -32.65 -8.01
C LEU A 612 9.97 -31.65 -7.31
N LEU A 613 10.53 -30.69 -6.58
CA LEU A 613 9.75 -29.71 -5.83
C LEU A 613 8.91 -28.83 -6.76
N ALA A 614 9.49 -28.41 -7.89
CA ALA A 614 8.78 -27.60 -8.88
C ALA A 614 7.54 -28.31 -9.48
N GLN A 615 7.55 -29.64 -9.54
CA GLN A 615 6.48 -30.44 -10.14
C GLN A 615 5.47 -30.99 -9.12
N HIS A 616 5.91 -31.27 -7.89
CA HIS A 616 5.15 -32.09 -6.95
C HIS A 616 4.79 -31.40 -5.63
N VAL A 617 5.30 -30.19 -5.35
CA VAL A 617 4.85 -29.46 -4.16
C VAL A 617 3.44 -28.93 -4.36
N GLN A 618 2.60 -29.13 -3.36
CA GLN A 618 1.21 -28.69 -3.35
C GLN A 618 0.98 -27.68 -2.21
N PRO A 619 0.73 -26.39 -2.54
CA PRO A 619 0.26 -25.42 -1.55
C PRO A 619 -1.12 -25.82 -1.01
N VAL A 620 -1.32 -25.75 0.31
CA VAL A 620 -2.59 -26.09 0.95
C VAL A 620 -3.69 -25.08 0.59
N ASN A 621 -3.33 -23.79 0.49
CA ASN A 621 -4.23 -22.74 0.04
C ASN A 621 -3.89 -22.28 -1.38
N GLU A 622 -4.41 -23.02 -2.37
CA GLU A 622 -4.22 -22.72 -3.79
C GLU A 622 -4.78 -21.35 -4.21
N LYS A 623 -5.82 -20.84 -3.53
CA LYS A 623 -6.37 -19.50 -3.80
C LYS A 623 -5.35 -18.40 -3.51
N ARG A 624 -4.55 -18.58 -2.45
CA ARG A 624 -3.50 -17.64 -2.06
C ARG A 624 -2.21 -17.90 -2.83
N PHE A 625 -1.81 -19.15 -2.93
CA PHE A 625 -0.58 -19.59 -3.59
C PHE A 625 -0.93 -20.53 -4.75
N PRO A 626 -1.26 -19.99 -5.93
CA PRO A 626 -1.68 -20.81 -7.07
C PRO A 626 -0.52 -21.61 -7.68
N THR A 627 0.72 -21.23 -7.38
CA THR A 627 1.92 -21.91 -7.90
C THR A 627 2.97 -22.04 -6.79
N TRP A 628 3.80 -23.09 -6.90
CA TRP A 628 4.98 -23.28 -6.04
C TRP A 628 5.91 -22.06 -6.07
N GLU A 629 6.11 -21.42 -7.22
CA GLU A 629 6.99 -20.26 -7.35
C GLU A 629 6.53 -19.09 -6.46
N LYS A 630 5.24 -18.77 -6.45
CA LYS A 630 4.70 -17.69 -5.59
C LYS A 630 4.81 -18.05 -4.11
N PHE A 631 4.57 -19.32 -3.77
CA PHE A 631 4.78 -19.82 -2.42
C PHE A 631 6.24 -19.66 -2.01
N LEU A 632 7.17 -20.14 -2.84
CA LEU A 632 8.60 -20.12 -2.59
C LEU A 632 9.15 -18.69 -2.46
N GLN A 633 8.73 -17.76 -3.32
CA GLN A 633 9.09 -16.34 -3.18
C GLN A 633 8.69 -15.77 -1.81
N THR A 634 7.50 -16.13 -1.32
CA THR A 634 7.02 -15.70 0.00
C THR A 634 7.77 -16.40 1.13
N PHE A 635 7.97 -17.71 1.02
CA PHE A 635 8.72 -18.53 1.95
C PHE A 635 10.16 -18.02 2.14
N LEU A 636 10.86 -17.69 1.05
CA LEU A 636 12.24 -17.20 1.11
C LEU A 636 12.34 -15.74 1.59
N SER A 637 11.35 -14.90 1.29
CA SER A 637 11.36 -13.49 1.73
C SER A 637 11.05 -13.31 3.22
N GLN A 638 10.18 -14.15 3.79
CA GLN A 638 9.80 -14.10 5.22
C GLN A 638 10.60 -15.08 6.07
N GLY A 639 11.23 -16.06 5.42
CA GLY A 639 11.75 -17.25 6.07
C GLY A 639 10.66 -18.30 6.28
N GLY A 640 11.08 -19.53 6.48
CA GLY A 640 10.16 -20.60 6.81
C GLY A 640 10.84 -21.81 7.43
N VAL A 641 10.00 -22.80 7.71
CA VAL A 641 10.37 -24.04 8.39
C VAL A 641 10.02 -25.22 7.50
N ILE A 642 10.92 -26.20 7.45
CA ILE A 642 10.68 -27.51 6.87
C ILE A 642 10.47 -28.50 8.01
N GLU A 643 9.40 -29.28 7.97
CA GLU A 643 9.06 -30.25 9.00
C GLU A 643 8.61 -31.57 8.40
N ALA A 644 8.97 -32.67 9.05
CA ALA A 644 8.46 -33.99 8.73
C ALA A 644 6.96 -34.08 9.07
N PHE A 645 6.19 -34.67 8.17
CA PHE A 645 4.85 -35.11 8.49
C PHE A 645 4.93 -36.43 9.28
N PRO A 646 3.99 -36.70 10.22
CA PRO A 646 3.94 -37.97 10.95
C PRO A 646 3.98 -39.22 10.05
N LEU A 647 4.60 -40.29 10.55
CA LEU A 647 4.77 -41.56 9.81
C LEU A 647 3.46 -42.38 9.67
N SER A 648 2.39 -41.94 10.32
CA SER A 648 1.07 -42.58 10.31
C SER A 648 0.11 -41.81 9.40
N GLU A 649 -0.79 -42.53 8.74
CA GLU A 649 -1.91 -41.93 8.00
C GLU A 649 -3.00 -41.40 8.93
N ASN A 650 -3.13 -41.99 10.13
CA ASN A 650 -4.06 -41.53 11.16
C ASN A 650 -3.33 -40.57 12.08
N VAL A 651 -3.66 -39.29 11.94
CA VAL A 651 -3.07 -38.17 12.66
C VAL A 651 -4.20 -37.33 13.23
N THR A 652 -4.04 -36.86 14.47
CA THR A 652 -4.98 -35.93 15.09
C THR A 652 -4.22 -34.71 15.59
N ASN A 653 -4.68 -33.52 15.21
CA ASN A 653 -4.12 -32.30 15.73
C ASN A 653 -4.96 -31.83 16.92
N LEU A 654 -4.31 -31.16 17.86
CA LEU A 654 -4.94 -30.60 19.05
C LEU A 654 -4.53 -29.14 19.19
N THR A 655 -5.43 -28.33 19.74
CA THR A 655 -5.10 -26.99 20.23
C THR A 655 -5.33 -26.95 21.73
N VAL A 656 -4.33 -26.46 22.47
CA VAL A 656 -4.44 -26.20 23.90
C VAL A 656 -4.25 -24.71 24.15
N ASP A 657 -5.25 -24.10 24.75
CA ASP A 657 -5.26 -22.69 25.12
C ASP A 657 -4.76 -22.54 26.56
N MET A 658 -3.82 -21.62 26.75
CA MET A 658 -3.14 -21.36 28.00
C MET A 658 -3.20 -19.87 28.35
N LEU A 659 -3.09 -19.58 29.64
CA LEU A 659 -3.00 -18.24 30.20
C LEU A 659 -1.81 -18.17 31.14
N ILE A 660 -0.91 -17.21 30.89
CA ILE A 660 0.04 -16.74 31.89
C ILE A 660 -0.57 -15.49 32.55
N GLU A 661 -0.94 -15.62 33.81
CA GLU A 661 -1.44 -14.49 34.60
C GLU A 661 -0.34 -13.46 34.88
N PRO A 662 -0.68 -12.20 35.24
CA PRO A 662 0.29 -11.18 35.65
C PRO A 662 1.19 -11.58 36.84
N THR A 663 0.73 -12.50 37.69
CA THR A 663 1.51 -13.12 38.78
C THR A 663 2.55 -14.12 38.29
N GLY A 664 2.47 -14.55 37.03
CA GLY A 664 3.27 -15.63 36.45
C GLY A 664 2.71 -17.02 36.70
N GLU A 665 1.46 -17.14 37.19
CA GLU A 665 0.75 -18.42 37.28
C GLU A 665 0.36 -18.89 35.87
N ILE A 666 0.55 -20.18 35.59
CA ILE A 666 0.28 -20.80 34.29
C ILE A 666 -0.93 -21.71 34.44
N THR A 667 -1.95 -21.46 33.63
CA THR A 667 -3.19 -22.25 33.63
C THR A 667 -3.56 -22.68 32.22
N ILE A 668 -4.01 -23.91 32.05
CA ILE A 668 -4.66 -24.38 30.83
C ILE A 668 -6.14 -24.01 30.94
N VAL A 669 -6.64 -23.27 29.96
CA VAL A 669 -8.01 -22.71 29.97
C VAL A 669 -8.94 -23.41 28.98
N SER A 670 -8.41 -24.04 27.95
CA SER A 670 -9.18 -24.89 27.04
C SER A 670 -8.27 -25.91 26.36
N SER A 671 -8.84 -27.04 25.96
CA SER A 671 -8.17 -28.06 25.15
C SER A 671 -9.18 -28.69 24.19
N GLY A 672 -8.77 -28.91 22.95
CA GLY A 672 -9.65 -29.52 21.96
C GLY A 672 -8.94 -30.18 20.79
N ASP A 673 -9.57 -31.19 20.20
CA ASP A 673 -9.09 -31.87 19.00
C ASP A 673 -9.56 -31.11 17.74
N GLN A 674 -8.63 -30.73 16.87
CA GLN A 674 -8.94 -29.98 15.66
C GLN A 674 -9.64 -30.85 14.61
N LEU A 675 -10.73 -30.33 14.05
CA LEU A 675 -11.50 -30.94 12.98
C LEU A 675 -11.07 -30.37 11.63
N HIS A 676 -10.70 -31.24 10.71
CA HIS A 676 -10.10 -30.88 9.42
C HIS A 676 -11.09 -31.11 8.28
N ALA A 677 -11.92 -30.11 7.96
CA ALA A 677 -12.86 -30.23 6.85
C ALA A 677 -12.17 -29.86 5.51
N ASP A 678 -11.56 -28.69 5.43
CA ASP A 678 -10.99 -28.17 4.17
C ASP A 678 -9.57 -28.72 3.86
N GLY A 679 -9.33 -30.01 4.09
CA GLY A 679 -8.05 -30.70 3.85
C GLY A 679 -7.29 -31.06 5.14
N PRO A 680 -6.21 -31.87 5.05
CA PRO A 680 -5.55 -32.48 6.21
C PRO A 680 -4.73 -31.52 7.09
N LEU A 681 -4.54 -30.27 6.66
CA LEU A 681 -3.64 -29.30 7.30
C LEU A 681 -4.32 -27.97 7.66
N ARG A 682 -5.66 -27.90 7.51
CA ARG A 682 -6.45 -26.72 7.88
C ARG A 682 -7.58 -27.10 8.83
N SER A 683 -7.54 -26.53 10.03
CA SER A 683 -8.61 -26.69 11.00
C SER A 683 -9.85 -25.88 10.58
N SER A 684 -11.00 -26.54 10.66
CA SER A 684 -12.34 -26.01 10.35
C SER A 684 -13.26 -26.04 11.58
N GLY A 685 -12.82 -26.61 12.70
CA GLY A 685 -13.58 -26.72 13.94
C GLY A 685 -12.78 -27.44 15.03
N THR A 686 -13.38 -27.68 16.17
CA THR A 686 -12.74 -28.32 17.32
C THR A 686 -13.74 -29.15 18.13
N THR A 687 -13.28 -30.19 18.80
CA THR A 687 -14.02 -30.90 19.83
C THR A 687 -13.50 -30.52 21.20
N ILE A 688 -14.37 -30.21 22.15
CA ILE A 688 -14.00 -29.74 23.49
C ILE A 688 -14.69 -30.64 24.54
N PRO A 689 -13.98 -31.20 25.53
CA PRO A 689 -12.51 -31.22 25.66
C PRO A 689 -11.83 -32.10 24.60
N GLN A 690 -10.50 -32.11 24.60
CA GLN A 690 -9.72 -33.08 23.82
C GLN A 690 -9.85 -34.50 24.39
N CYS A 691 -9.85 -35.50 23.51
CA CYS A 691 -9.92 -36.92 23.86
C CYS A 691 -8.74 -37.75 23.29
N SER A 692 -7.88 -37.14 22.48
CA SER A 692 -6.87 -37.87 21.72
C SER A 692 -5.62 -38.20 22.53
N VAL A 693 -5.21 -37.35 23.48
CA VAL A 693 -3.99 -37.49 24.27
C VAL A 693 -4.33 -37.71 25.74
N ASP A 694 -3.52 -38.51 26.43
CA ASP A 694 -3.62 -38.66 27.89
C ASP A 694 -3.41 -37.28 28.57
N PRO A 695 -4.36 -36.80 29.41
CA PRO A 695 -4.25 -35.49 30.03
C PRO A 695 -2.95 -35.30 30.83
N ALA A 696 -2.44 -36.33 31.49
CA ALA A 696 -1.19 -36.22 32.26
C ALA A 696 0.02 -35.87 31.38
N VAL A 697 0.14 -36.51 30.22
CA VAL A 697 1.18 -36.25 29.22
C VAL A 697 1.03 -34.82 28.67
N LEU A 698 -0.19 -34.45 28.28
CA LEU A 698 -0.47 -33.13 27.70
C LEU A 698 -0.16 -32.00 28.69
N ASN A 699 -0.62 -32.13 29.94
CA ASN A 699 -0.36 -31.16 31.00
C ASN A 699 1.14 -30.97 31.25
N SER A 700 1.92 -32.06 31.27
CA SER A 700 3.38 -32.00 31.44
C SER A 700 4.06 -31.22 30.31
N LEU A 701 3.68 -31.46 29.06
CA LEU A 701 4.20 -30.72 27.90
C LEU A 701 3.81 -29.24 27.94
N CYS A 702 2.53 -28.94 28.22
CA CYS A 702 2.03 -27.59 28.33
C CYS A 702 2.72 -26.79 29.44
N LEU A 703 2.97 -27.40 30.62
CA LEU A 703 3.69 -26.74 31.70
C LEU A 703 5.13 -26.38 31.31
N LYS A 704 5.87 -27.29 30.66
CA LYS A 704 7.23 -27.00 30.17
C LYS A 704 7.25 -25.85 29.16
N ILE A 705 6.31 -25.84 28.23
CA ILE A 705 6.18 -24.77 27.23
C ILE A 705 5.79 -23.48 27.92
N GLY A 706 4.83 -23.49 28.85
CA GLY A 706 4.37 -22.33 29.60
C GLY A 706 5.49 -21.68 30.42
N GLU A 707 6.30 -22.46 31.13
CA GLU A 707 7.45 -21.93 31.89
C GLU A 707 8.52 -21.34 30.97
N THR A 708 8.73 -21.96 29.80
CA THR A 708 9.64 -21.42 28.79
C THR A 708 9.10 -20.10 28.24
N CYS A 709 7.84 -20.03 27.83
CA CYS A 709 7.16 -18.82 27.37
C CYS A 709 7.28 -17.69 28.42
N LYS A 710 6.99 -17.99 29.68
CA LYS A 710 7.13 -17.05 30.80
C LYS A 710 8.57 -16.53 30.93
N SER A 711 9.57 -17.42 30.87
CA SER A 711 10.99 -17.02 30.91
C SER A 711 11.41 -16.12 29.74
N LYS A 712 10.72 -16.23 28.60
CA LYS A 712 10.92 -15.40 27.40
C LYS A 712 10.07 -14.12 27.38
N GLY A 713 9.36 -13.81 28.46
CA GLY A 713 8.58 -12.59 28.61
C GLY A 713 7.18 -12.63 27.99
N VAL A 714 6.65 -13.83 27.72
CA VAL A 714 5.25 -14.00 27.30
C VAL A 714 4.31 -13.80 28.49
N LEU A 715 3.25 -13.03 28.28
CA LEU A 715 2.18 -12.73 29.22
C LEU A 715 0.82 -12.82 28.51
N GLY A 716 -0.23 -13.25 29.23
CA GLY A 716 -1.59 -13.34 28.72
C GLY A 716 -1.90 -14.67 28.05
N TYR A 717 -2.89 -14.65 27.15
CA TYR A 717 -3.38 -15.83 26.45
C TYR A 717 -2.48 -16.22 25.29
N PHE A 718 -2.28 -17.53 25.14
CA PHE A 718 -1.63 -18.13 23.98
C PHE A 718 -2.15 -19.54 23.74
N SER A 719 -2.01 -20.05 22.52
CA SER A 719 -2.40 -21.40 22.16
C SER A 719 -1.21 -22.20 21.63
N VAL A 720 -1.16 -23.48 21.96
CA VAL A 720 -0.16 -24.44 21.47
C VAL A 720 -0.86 -25.50 20.64
N ASP A 721 -0.39 -25.70 19.42
CA ASP A 721 -0.84 -26.77 18.57
C ASP A 721 0.06 -27.99 18.69
N PHE A 722 -0.56 -29.15 18.86
CA PHE A 722 0.08 -30.44 18.91
C PHE A 722 -0.42 -31.34 17.79
N VAL A 723 0.38 -32.34 17.45
CA VAL A 723 -0.02 -33.45 16.59
C VAL A 723 0.26 -34.77 17.29
N THR A 724 -0.72 -35.68 17.31
CA THR A 724 -0.57 -37.00 17.88
C THR A 724 -0.85 -38.10 16.86
N PHE A 725 -0.09 -39.18 16.96
CA PHE A 725 -0.20 -40.36 16.11
C PHE A 725 0.39 -41.57 16.82
N ILE A 726 0.08 -42.78 16.31
CA ILE A 726 0.69 -44.03 16.77
C ILE A 726 1.87 -44.34 15.85
N HIS A 727 3.06 -44.49 16.41
CA HIS A 727 4.24 -44.82 15.62
C HIS A 727 4.13 -46.23 15.02
N PRO A 728 4.30 -46.43 13.70
CA PRO A 728 4.00 -47.71 13.06
C PRO A 728 4.90 -48.86 13.50
N GLN A 729 6.16 -48.58 13.90
CA GLN A 729 7.10 -49.60 14.36
C GLN A 729 7.03 -49.87 15.87
N THR A 730 7.12 -48.85 16.71
CA THR A 730 7.10 -49.00 18.17
C THR A 730 5.71 -49.20 18.75
N MET A 731 4.64 -48.88 18.00
CA MET A 731 3.24 -48.89 18.44
C MET A 731 2.94 -47.96 19.63
N GLU A 732 3.84 -47.02 19.93
CA GLU A 732 3.66 -46.02 20.98
C GLU A 732 2.95 -44.76 20.47
N GLN A 733 2.16 -44.12 21.34
CA GLN A 733 1.57 -42.82 21.05
C GLN A 733 2.65 -41.73 21.13
N GLN A 734 2.85 -41.02 20.02
CA GLN A 734 3.72 -39.86 19.92
C GLN A 734 2.89 -38.57 19.97
N VAL A 735 3.46 -37.52 20.57
CA VAL A 735 2.85 -36.18 20.63
C VAL A 735 3.94 -35.17 20.31
N TRP A 736 3.76 -34.40 19.24
CA TRP A 736 4.72 -33.40 18.80
C TRP A 736 4.11 -31.99 18.87
N ALA A 737 4.86 -31.02 19.38
CA ALA A 737 4.48 -29.61 19.33
C ALA A 737 4.79 -29.02 17.94
N THR A 738 3.79 -28.42 17.30
CA THR A 738 3.87 -27.98 15.90
C THR A 738 3.75 -26.47 15.72
N ASP A 739 3.02 -25.78 16.59
CA ASP A 739 2.74 -24.35 16.44
C ASP A 739 2.46 -23.66 17.77
N LEU A 740 2.69 -22.35 17.82
CA LEU A 740 2.47 -21.50 18.99
C LEU A 740 1.91 -20.15 18.52
N ASP A 741 0.72 -19.79 18.98
CA ASP A 741 0.10 -18.49 18.69
C ASP A 741 -0.06 -17.68 19.98
N LEU A 742 0.64 -16.55 20.07
CA LEU A 742 0.59 -15.66 21.25
C LEU A 742 -0.60 -14.70 21.18
N CYS A 743 -1.81 -15.25 21.13
CA CYS A 743 -3.05 -14.49 21.13
C CYS A 743 -4.21 -15.29 21.75
N TYR A 744 -5.33 -14.62 21.95
CA TYR A 744 -6.58 -15.25 22.33
C TYR A 744 -7.17 -15.99 21.11
N SER A 745 -7.40 -17.30 21.23
CA SER A 745 -7.81 -18.14 20.11
C SER A 745 -9.33 -18.16 19.88
N ASP A 746 -9.73 -18.58 18.68
CA ASP A 746 -11.13 -18.83 18.34
C ASP A 746 -11.71 -20.00 19.14
N GLN A 747 -10.91 -21.04 19.40
CA GLN A 747 -11.30 -22.17 20.24
C GLN A 747 -11.67 -21.68 21.63
N LEU A 748 -10.83 -20.86 22.26
CA LEU A 748 -11.09 -20.32 23.59
C LEU A 748 -12.37 -19.49 23.62
N ALA A 749 -12.64 -18.68 22.59
CA ALA A 749 -13.89 -17.92 22.51
C ALA A 749 -15.12 -18.84 22.45
N LEU A 750 -15.05 -19.93 21.68
CA LEU A 750 -16.12 -20.94 21.60
C LEU A 750 -16.28 -21.69 22.93
N THR A 751 -15.17 -22.02 23.61
CA THR A 751 -15.18 -22.63 24.94
C THR A 751 -15.86 -21.71 25.95
N GLN A 752 -15.56 -20.41 25.97
CA GLN A 752 -16.23 -19.48 26.89
C GLN A 752 -17.75 -19.46 26.69
N LEU A 753 -18.23 -19.49 25.44
CA LEU A 753 -19.65 -19.58 25.15
C LEU A 753 -20.25 -20.92 25.60
N MET A 754 -19.55 -22.03 25.38
CA MET A 754 -19.97 -23.36 25.83
C MET A 754 -20.10 -23.43 27.36
N LEU A 755 -19.14 -22.88 28.10
CA LEU A 755 -19.18 -22.84 29.57
C LEU A 755 -20.33 -21.95 30.07
N TYR A 756 -20.53 -20.80 29.42
CA TYR A 756 -21.59 -19.87 29.76
C TYR A 756 -22.99 -20.51 29.71
N VAL A 757 -23.34 -21.05 28.55
CA VAL A 757 -24.69 -21.57 28.24
C VAL A 757 -25.03 -22.88 28.96
N THR A 758 -24.04 -23.52 29.58
CA THR A 758 -24.22 -24.73 30.39
C THR A 758 -24.06 -24.47 31.89
N ASP A 759 -23.51 -23.32 32.30
CA ASP A 759 -23.02 -23.08 33.67
C ASP A 759 -22.08 -24.23 34.12
N GLY A 760 -21.31 -24.77 33.16
CA GLY A 760 -20.45 -25.94 33.35
C GLY A 760 -19.02 -25.56 33.70
N ASN A 761 -18.27 -26.54 34.21
CA ASN A 761 -16.86 -26.41 34.57
C ASN A 761 -16.01 -27.34 33.71
N LEU A 762 -14.96 -26.81 33.08
CA LEU A 762 -14.01 -27.57 32.28
C LEU A 762 -12.72 -27.77 33.07
N ASP A 763 -12.53 -28.96 33.62
CA ASP A 763 -11.25 -29.33 34.21
C ASP A 763 -10.31 -29.87 33.12
N CYS A 764 -9.45 -28.98 32.62
CA CYS A 764 -8.44 -29.35 31.62
C CYS A 764 -7.42 -30.38 32.16
N ARG A 765 -7.23 -30.49 33.49
CA ARG A 765 -6.27 -31.44 34.05
C ARG A 765 -6.71 -32.88 33.86
N SER A 766 -8.01 -33.14 34.00
CA SER A 766 -8.64 -34.44 33.77
C SER A 766 -9.29 -34.55 32.38
N SER A 767 -9.33 -33.46 31.61
CA SER A 767 -10.08 -33.36 30.34
C SER A 767 -11.57 -33.74 30.51
N LEU A 768 -12.16 -33.29 31.63
CA LEU A 768 -13.58 -33.48 31.93
C LEU A 768 -14.34 -32.17 31.85
N PHE A 769 -15.49 -32.21 31.18
CA PHE A 769 -16.42 -31.09 31.13
C PHE A 769 -17.68 -31.47 31.90
N GLU A 770 -17.80 -30.94 33.10
CA GLU A 770 -18.88 -31.24 34.04
C GLU A 770 -19.96 -30.17 33.95
N VAL A 771 -21.19 -30.60 33.73
CA VAL A 771 -22.37 -29.72 33.68
C VAL A 771 -23.30 -30.06 34.85
N PRO A 772 -23.66 -29.07 35.69
CA PRO A 772 -24.60 -29.30 36.78
C PRO A 772 -26.03 -29.37 36.23
N LEU A 773 -26.74 -30.47 36.48
CA LEU A 773 -28.17 -30.59 36.17
C LEU A 773 -29.03 -30.33 37.41
N GLY A 774 -30.08 -29.53 37.24
CA GLY A 774 -31.07 -29.24 38.28
C GLY A 774 -32.08 -30.39 38.42
N SER A 775 -31.85 -31.32 39.35
CA SER A 775 -32.86 -32.34 39.70
C SER A 775 -33.99 -31.71 40.54
N LYS A 776 -35.22 -31.69 40.02
CA LYS A 776 -36.43 -31.32 40.78
C LYS A 776 -36.89 -32.40 41.78
N LYS A 777 -36.24 -33.57 41.87
CA LYS A 777 -36.77 -34.72 42.66
C LYS A 777 -35.85 -35.35 43.72
N MET A 778 -34.57 -35.03 43.79
CA MET A 778 -33.69 -35.46 44.89
C MET A 778 -32.65 -34.37 45.21
N LYS A 779 -32.37 -34.15 46.50
CA LYS A 779 -31.41 -33.18 47.06
C LYS A 779 -29.93 -33.50 46.75
N SER A 780 -29.64 -34.21 45.68
CA SER A 780 -28.28 -34.44 45.16
C SER A 780 -28.16 -33.78 43.79
N GLN A 781 -27.29 -32.79 43.67
CA GLN A 781 -26.86 -32.27 42.36
C GLN A 781 -26.14 -33.41 41.63
N CYS A 782 -26.66 -33.88 40.50
CA CYS A 782 -25.95 -34.78 39.61
C CYS A 782 -25.14 -33.94 38.62
N THR A 783 -23.84 -34.13 38.60
CA THR A 783 -22.95 -33.60 37.57
C THR A 783 -22.86 -34.62 36.43
N HIS A 784 -23.03 -34.15 35.20
CA HIS A 784 -22.91 -34.98 34.00
C HIS A 784 -21.71 -34.55 33.18
N ASN A 785 -20.94 -35.52 32.71
CA ASN A 785 -19.90 -35.26 31.72
C ASN A 785 -20.56 -34.97 30.37
N ARG A 786 -20.08 -33.92 29.72
CA ARG A 786 -20.53 -33.46 28.40
C ARG A 786 -19.32 -33.32 27.48
N CYS A 787 -19.62 -33.22 26.19
CA CYS A 787 -18.65 -32.85 25.17
C CYS A 787 -19.32 -31.91 24.16
N ALA A 788 -18.50 -31.17 23.43
CA ALA A 788 -18.97 -30.23 22.43
C ALA A 788 -18.18 -30.36 21.13
N VAL A 789 -18.84 -30.03 20.03
CA VAL A 789 -18.24 -29.82 18.72
C VAL A 789 -18.54 -28.38 18.32
N ALA A 790 -17.51 -27.62 17.97
CA ALA A 790 -17.62 -26.19 17.73
C ALA A 790 -16.88 -25.77 16.46
N SER A 791 -17.43 -24.79 15.74
CA SER A 791 -16.75 -24.12 14.62
C SER A 791 -17.19 -22.67 14.51
N SER A 792 -16.23 -21.75 14.32
CA SER A 792 -16.45 -20.34 13.98
C SER A 792 -16.34 -20.04 12.47
N GLN A 793 -15.97 -21.05 11.66
CA GLN A 793 -15.56 -20.87 10.27
C GLN A 793 -16.54 -21.48 9.25
N LEU A 794 -17.79 -21.73 9.64
CA LEU A 794 -18.79 -22.30 8.75
C LEU A 794 -19.20 -21.26 7.70
N ARG A 795 -19.17 -21.63 6.42
CA ARG A 795 -19.49 -20.75 5.30
C ARG A 795 -20.46 -21.41 4.33
N HIS A 796 -21.43 -20.63 3.89
CA HIS A 796 -22.37 -21.03 2.85
C HIS A 796 -22.88 -19.79 2.12
N SER A 797 -22.70 -19.74 0.79
CA SER A 797 -23.11 -18.57 0.00
C SER A 797 -24.62 -18.28 0.07
N GLY A 798 -25.45 -19.33 0.17
CA GLY A 798 -26.91 -19.20 0.33
C GLY A 798 -27.38 -18.48 1.61
N LEU A 799 -26.54 -18.36 2.65
CA LEU A 799 -26.91 -17.62 3.86
C LEU A 799 -27.12 -16.13 3.60
N SER A 800 -26.51 -15.58 2.55
CA SER A 800 -26.65 -14.16 2.20
C SER A 800 -28.09 -13.76 1.84
N LEU A 801 -28.91 -14.75 1.46
CA LEU A 801 -30.28 -14.55 0.99
C LEU A 801 -31.32 -14.62 2.12
N ILE A 802 -30.91 -15.05 3.31
CA ILE A 802 -31.84 -15.37 4.41
C ILE A 802 -31.53 -14.46 5.61
N TYR A 803 -32.59 -13.97 6.26
CA TYR A 803 -32.48 -13.23 7.51
C TYR A 803 -32.26 -14.18 8.70
N TYR A 804 -31.55 -13.72 9.73
CA TYR A 804 -31.17 -14.59 10.85
C TYR A 804 -32.39 -15.12 11.61
N ASN A 805 -33.43 -14.32 11.79
CA ASN A 805 -34.70 -14.74 12.38
C ASN A 805 -35.35 -15.91 11.63
N VAL A 806 -35.38 -15.88 10.30
CA VAL A 806 -35.91 -16.96 9.45
C VAL A 806 -35.05 -18.20 9.59
N LEU A 807 -33.72 -18.05 9.54
CA LEU A 807 -32.77 -19.16 9.75
C LEU A 807 -33.00 -19.83 11.11
N LEU A 808 -33.14 -19.06 12.19
CA LEU A 808 -33.36 -19.58 13.54
C LEU A 808 -34.74 -20.24 13.69
N GLN A 809 -35.79 -19.70 13.07
CA GLN A 809 -37.13 -20.31 13.06
C GLN A 809 -37.13 -21.64 12.31
N MET A 810 -36.46 -21.70 11.16
CA MET A 810 -36.27 -22.91 10.36
C MET A 810 -35.49 -23.98 11.12
N CYS A 811 -34.40 -23.60 11.80
CA CYS A 811 -33.65 -24.51 12.67
C CYS A 811 -34.54 -25.05 13.79
N LYS A 812 -35.30 -24.18 14.47
CA LYS A 812 -36.23 -24.56 15.54
C LYS A 812 -37.30 -25.54 15.06
N ALA A 813 -37.85 -25.36 13.85
CA ALA A 813 -38.83 -26.27 13.26
C ALA A 813 -38.28 -27.69 13.03
N HIS A 814 -36.98 -27.80 12.78
CA HIS A 814 -36.27 -29.07 12.59
C HIS A 814 -35.69 -29.66 13.89
N GLY A 815 -36.01 -29.07 15.05
CA GLY A 815 -35.46 -29.49 16.34
C GLY A 815 -33.99 -29.13 16.53
N VAL A 816 -33.45 -28.22 15.71
CA VAL A 816 -32.08 -27.69 15.86
C VAL A 816 -32.14 -26.49 16.80
N GLY A 817 -31.80 -26.72 18.06
CA GLY A 817 -31.76 -25.69 19.09
C GLY A 817 -31.11 -26.21 20.36
N PHE A 818 -30.98 -25.34 21.35
CA PHE A 818 -30.45 -25.66 22.66
C PHE A 818 -31.59 -25.87 23.66
N ASP A 819 -31.52 -26.96 24.40
CA ASP A 819 -32.43 -27.30 25.49
C ASP A 819 -31.84 -26.77 26.81
N LEU A 820 -32.56 -25.84 27.44
CA LEU A 820 -32.15 -25.21 28.70
C LEU A 820 -32.23 -26.16 29.91
N GLN A 821 -33.15 -27.14 29.89
CA GLN A 821 -33.33 -28.06 31.00
C GLN A 821 -32.25 -29.14 31.00
N GLU A 822 -32.00 -29.71 29.84
CA GLU A 822 -30.99 -30.77 29.65
C GLU A 822 -29.58 -30.22 29.40
N LYS A 823 -29.47 -28.91 29.20
CA LYS A 823 -28.23 -28.17 28.92
C LYS A 823 -27.43 -28.78 27.77
N GLN A 824 -28.13 -29.17 26.72
CA GLN A 824 -27.59 -29.84 25.54
C GLN A 824 -28.28 -29.34 24.26
N GLY A 825 -27.69 -29.61 23.11
CA GLY A 825 -28.22 -29.19 21.81
C GLY A 825 -27.30 -28.18 21.11
N THR A 826 -27.85 -27.38 20.21
CA THR A 826 -27.08 -26.54 19.28
C THR A 826 -27.32 -25.05 19.47
N ILE A 827 -26.23 -24.29 19.46
CA ILE A 827 -26.18 -22.83 19.60
C ILE A 827 -25.43 -22.26 18.40
N PHE A 828 -25.89 -21.11 17.92
CA PHE A 828 -25.27 -20.41 16.80
C PHE A 828 -24.46 -19.21 17.28
N ILE A 829 -23.37 -18.89 16.59
CA ILE A 829 -22.70 -17.58 16.70
C ILE A 829 -22.97 -16.84 15.41
N LEU A 830 -23.66 -15.72 15.50
CA LEU A 830 -24.06 -14.94 14.33
C LEU A 830 -23.18 -13.70 14.22
N TYR A 831 -22.73 -13.42 13.01
CA TYR A 831 -21.84 -12.31 12.71
C TYR A 831 -22.57 -11.27 11.86
N ASP A 832 -22.31 -9.98 12.08
CA ASP A 832 -22.74 -8.98 11.11
C ASP A 832 -21.70 -8.87 9.99
N ASP A 833 -22.12 -9.07 8.75
CA ASP A 833 -21.32 -8.91 7.55
C ASP A 833 -22.27 -8.48 6.44
N GLN A 834 -21.85 -7.55 5.58
CA GLN A 834 -22.62 -7.14 4.39
C GLN A 834 -23.02 -8.35 3.52
N LYS A 835 -22.19 -9.41 3.51
CA LYS A 835 -22.45 -10.62 2.71
C LYS A 835 -23.21 -11.71 3.47
N ARG A 836 -23.33 -11.68 4.81
CA ARG A 836 -24.00 -12.70 5.65
C ARG A 836 -23.77 -14.16 5.20
N HIS A 837 -22.53 -14.53 4.88
CA HIS A 837 -22.22 -15.85 4.30
C HIS A 837 -21.57 -16.81 5.31
N ARG A 838 -21.43 -16.40 6.58
CA ARG A 838 -20.77 -17.16 7.64
C ARG A 838 -21.60 -17.23 8.90
N LEU A 839 -21.43 -18.33 9.62
CA LEU A 839 -21.98 -18.53 10.96
C LEU A 839 -21.01 -19.37 11.79
N GLY A 840 -21.12 -19.29 13.10
CA GLY A 840 -20.55 -20.26 14.02
C GLY A 840 -21.63 -21.19 14.56
N MET A 841 -21.24 -22.39 14.96
CA MET A 841 -22.13 -23.38 15.55
C MET A 841 -21.39 -24.16 16.64
N ILE A 842 -22.07 -24.38 17.77
CA ILE A 842 -21.63 -25.26 18.86
C ILE A 842 -22.73 -26.27 19.10
N THR A 843 -22.42 -27.56 19.10
CA THR A 843 -23.32 -28.63 19.50
C THR A 843 -22.76 -29.29 20.76
N ILE A 844 -23.58 -29.41 21.80
CA ILE A 844 -23.23 -29.95 23.12
C ILE A 844 -24.09 -31.20 23.40
N GLY A 845 -23.50 -32.24 23.99
CA GLY A 845 -24.22 -33.46 24.38
C GLY A 845 -23.37 -34.38 25.25
N GLU A 846 -23.86 -35.58 25.52
CA GLU A 846 -23.21 -36.51 26.47
C GLU A 846 -22.05 -37.30 25.85
N ASP A 847 -22.22 -37.75 24.61
CA ASP A 847 -21.28 -38.63 23.92
C ASP A 847 -20.73 -37.98 22.64
N LEU A 848 -19.42 -38.06 22.44
CA LEU A 848 -18.72 -37.39 21.34
C LEU A 848 -19.20 -37.87 19.97
N GLN A 849 -19.47 -39.17 19.81
CA GLN A 849 -19.98 -39.72 18.56
C GLN A 849 -21.39 -39.20 18.28
N GLY A 850 -22.25 -39.17 19.30
CA GLY A 850 -23.60 -38.58 19.20
C GLY A 850 -23.57 -37.09 18.85
N VAL A 851 -22.66 -36.33 19.47
CA VAL A 851 -22.51 -34.89 19.23
C VAL A 851 -21.98 -34.61 17.82
N LEU A 852 -20.97 -35.35 17.34
CA LEU A 852 -20.47 -35.23 15.97
C LEU A 852 -21.55 -35.55 14.93
N MET A 853 -22.33 -36.61 15.15
CA MET A 853 -23.47 -36.96 14.29
C MET A 853 -24.53 -35.87 14.26
N THR A 854 -24.84 -35.28 15.42
CA THR A 854 -25.81 -34.19 15.54
C THR A 854 -25.30 -32.92 14.85
N PHE A 855 -24.03 -32.57 15.05
CA PHE A 855 -23.38 -31.43 14.39
C PHE A 855 -23.44 -31.58 12.86
N ALA A 856 -23.06 -32.75 12.32
CA ALA A 856 -23.10 -33.04 10.90
C ALA A 856 -24.54 -33.03 10.34
N ARG A 857 -25.50 -33.62 11.08
CA ARG A 857 -26.93 -33.59 10.72
C ARG A 857 -27.46 -32.16 10.64
N ASN A 858 -27.10 -31.30 11.59
CA ASN A 858 -27.56 -29.91 11.62
C ASN A 858 -27.01 -29.12 10.43
N LEU A 859 -25.72 -29.29 10.09
CA LEU A 859 -25.15 -28.70 8.88
C LEU A 859 -25.86 -29.19 7.61
N PHE A 860 -26.20 -30.48 7.54
CA PHE A 860 -26.93 -31.05 6.41
C PHE A 860 -28.33 -30.45 6.27
N ILE A 861 -29.09 -30.35 7.37
CA ILE A 861 -30.43 -29.74 7.37
C ILE A 861 -30.35 -28.28 6.91
N ILE A 862 -29.45 -27.50 7.49
CA ILE A 862 -29.26 -26.10 7.10
C ILE A 862 -28.92 -26.01 5.62
N HIS A 863 -28.00 -26.85 5.13
CA HIS A 863 -27.62 -26.89 3.72
C HIS A 863 -28.81 -27.16 2.80
N GLN A 864 -29.66 -28.15 3.12
CA GLN A 864 -30.83 -28.51 2.30
C GLN A 864 -31.84 -27.36 2.22
N GLU A 865 -32.11 -26.70 3.33
CA GLU A 865 -33.12 -25.63 3.37
C GLU A 865 -32.67 -24.36 2.64
N ILE A 866 -31.37 -24.03 2.69
CA ILE A 866 -30.84 -22.81 2.08
C ILE A 866 -30.34 -23.01 0.64
N SER A 867 -30.34 -24.25 0.14
CA SER A 867 -29.87 -24.60 -1.21
C SER A 867 -31.02 -25.07 -2.07
N ALA A 868 -31.35 -24.31 -3.12
CA ALA A 868 -32.29 -24.78 -4.12
C ALA A 868 -31.65 -25.91 -4.98
N PRO A 869 -32.45 -26.81 -5.60
CA PRO A 869 -31.95 -27.89 -6.46
C PRO A 869 -30.98 -27.40 -7.55
N ASN A 870 -31.21 -26.19 -8.07
CA ASN A 870 -30.43 -25.58 -9.15
C ASN A 870 -29.36 -24.57 -8.65
N MET A 871 -29.23 -24.34 -7.33
CA MET A 871 -28.29 -23.39 -6.73
C MET A 871 -27.71 -23.95 -5.42
N GLN A 872 -26.72 -24.82 -5.56
CA GLN A 872 -26.09 -25.52 -4.44
C GLN A 872 -25.15 -24.65 -3.59
N GLY A 873 -24.72 -23.48 -4.11
CA GLY A 873 -23.84 -22.53 -3.42
C GLY A 873 -22.41 -23.02 -3.14
N GLU A 874 -21.50 -22.09 -2.85
CA GLU A 874 -20.18 -22.43 -2.30
C GLU A 874 -20.29 -22.65 -0.79
N THR A 875 -19.84 -23.81 -0.30
CA THR A 875 -19.94 -24.15 1.13
C THR A 875 -18.87 -25.13 1.59
N ASN A 876 -18.47 -25.02 2.86
CA ASN A 876 -17.68 -26.02 3.57
C ASN A 876 -18.54 -26.97 4.45
N PHE A 877 -19.86 -26.95 4.31
CA PHE A 877 -20.77 -27.86 5.03
C PHE A 877 -20.72 -29.28 4.44
N LYS A 878 -20.50 -29.37 3.12
CA LYS A 878 -20.50 -30.62 2.33
C LYS A 878 -19.25 -31.46 2.45
N VAL A 879 -18.19 -30.93 3.06
CA VAL A 879 -16.99 -31.73 3.25
C VAL A 879 -17.40 -32.97 4.05
N ARG A 880 -16.93 -34.15 3.63
CA ARG A 880 -17.18 -35.48 4.18
C ARG A 880 -16.97 -35.55 5.71
N TRP A 881 -17.87 -34.96 6.50
CA TRP A 881 -17.97 -35.14 7.94
C TRP A 881 -18.19 -36.64 8.26
N GLY A 882 -18.77 -37.39 7.33
CA GLY A 882 -18.83 -38.86 7.35
C GLY A 882 -17.47 -39.57 7.28
N ILE A 883 -16.46 -39.03 6.60
CA ILE A 883 -15.10 -39.59 6.59
C ILE A 883 -14.29 -39.12 7.80
N LEU A 884 -14.53 -37.89 8.29
CA LEU A 884 -14.00 -37.44 9.60
C LEU A 884 -14.51 -38.30 10.75
N LEU A 885 -15.80 -38.67 10.74
CA LEU A 885 -16.39 -39.64 11.66
C LEU A 885 -15.63 -40.97 11.60
N LEU A 886 -15.37 -41.52 10.41
CA LEU A 886 -14.60 -42.76 10.25
C LEU A 886 -13.16 -42.63 10.76
N ASN A 887 -12.43 -41.55 10.46
CA ASN A 887 -11.02 -41.42 10.85
C ASN A 887 -10.83 -41.15 12.35
N SER A 888 -11.61 -40.23 12.94
CA SER A 888 -11.57 -39.96 14.38
C SER A 888 -12.07 -41.17 15.19
N MET A 889 -13.10 -41.88 14.70
CA MET A 889 -13.54 -43.14 15.32
C MET A 889 -12.52 -44.25 15.15
N THR A 890 -11.82 -44.36 14.02
CA THR A 890 -10.80 -45.41 13.81
C THR A 890 -9.62 -45.22 14.77
N PHE A 891 -9.20 -43.98 15.03
CA PHE A 891 -8.16 -43.69 16.01
C PHE A 891 -8.61 -44.02 17.44
N LEU A 892 -9.78 -43.54 17.86
CA LEU A 892 -10.35 -43.83 19.20
C LEU A 892 -10.63 -45.33 19.40
N TYR A 893 -11.10 -46.03 18.36
CA TYR A 893 -11.36 -47.47 18.39
C TYR A 893 -10.07 -48.29 18.45
N LYS A 894 -9.03 -47.92 17.68
CA LYS A 894 -7.69 -48.54 17.77
C LYS A 894 -7.05 -48.29 19.13
N LYS A 895 -7.21 -47.09 19.72
CA LYS A 895 -6.75 -46.77 21.08
C LYS A 895 -7.46 -47.60 22.14
N LYS A 896 -8.81 -47.74 22.07
CA LYS A 896 -9.58 -48.64 22.96
C LYS A 896 -9.18 -50.11 22.81
N LYS A 897 -8.90 -50.56 21.57
CA LYS A 897 -8.44 -51.93 21.30
C LYS A 897 -7.02 -52.18 21.81
N PHE A 898 -6.13 -51.19 21.74
CA PHE A 898 -4.78 -51.23 22.29
C PHE A 898 -4.79 -51.27 23.83
N LEU A 899 -5.56 -50.38 24.48
CA LEU A 899 -5.73 -50.38 25.95
C LEU A 899 -6.31 -51.71 26.47
N ARG A 900 -7.20 -52.36 25.70
CA ARG A 900 -7.72 -53.71 25.98
C ARG A 900 -6.75 -54.85 25.68
N SER A 901 -5.66 -54.59 24.97
CA SER A 901 -4.61 -55.57 24.66
C SER A 901 -3.41 -55.46 25.59
N CYS A 902 -3.28 -54.35 26.32
CA CYS A 902 -2.25 -54.13 27.35
C CYS A 902 -2.75 -54.45 28.77
N LEU A 903 -4.07 -54.45 28.99
CA LEU A 903 -4.74 -55.14 30.11
C LEU A 903 -4.92 -56.61 29.76
#